data_AF-A0A821H195-F1
#
_entry.id   AF-A0A821H195-F1
#
_cell.length_a   1.000
_cell.length_b   1.000
_cell.length_c   1.000
_cell.angle_alpha   90.00
_cell.angle_beta   90.00
_cell.angle_gamma   90.00
#
_symmetry.space_group_name_H-M   'P 1'
#
loop_
_entity.id
_entity.type
_entity.pdbx_description
1 polymer ?
#
loop_
_entity_poly.entity_id
_entity_poly.type
_entity_poly.pdbx_seq_one_letter_code
_entity_poly.pdbx_strand_id
1 'polypeptide(L)'
;MPSSVEQFPIELWLKIFSYLEAHDLVKAFDNLNSYFRSILASHKLRLHVEINSKDIENTLSTTSIWSIIPLESIRLLTAQTSQSNLIVEFLLSNSSHLKHLTFLDLDVKSTYIKPLASILVNLVCIKTFSLREIQEVMNEEDKTNIFPCILRMHSLKQCILDLSSSKFLSTSATEQDNQPVNQTIKQLCINIGIKAEFFLFLIRHLLHVRLLRLQHLFWSESVYSLQGSLQSNIVAIVIGTANISFINLQRLIQTNPHLRCLHIIDWHMRDSDDKDALLDGRLHRLLDGIACIYVGTVLEAWDTEQDEMRAQITARSWLKHTKNVQCASNMPVHDRVIIIGGSIGGMMVAACLSKYFKRIAIIESDNVLNETLHKSTPDQIFDYRCRLANPASIGRSGVGQIYQIHVLQNIEWLGIDRFTLETAMRKELCLQFGNQTEWITNARLVELIADRSANVVHGTKYRLKDSSSSLDIYGNFIIDCTGRNTSSTKWLKESLNLIVPTVQMHFGCGYVTFVGERFKTGDSSLDSKPIYFSNANVPDNNTGCYISPVRTLKSTDENSLGILSTIAVNCVNAEYPPNDSYENLLDWVKEHLDRDFTVILNSTKLCSPLVSHHRAIDDRKYVESLGKKWPRNYIL
;
A
#
# COMPACT_ATOMS: atom_id res chain seq x y z
N MET A 1 -17.90 11.18 38.33
CA MET A 1 -17.83 11.25 36.85
C MET A 1 -17.93 12.71 36.45
N PRO A 2 -17.24 13.18 35.40
CA PRO A 2 -17.36 14.57 34.94
C PRO A 2 -18.83 14.88 34.63
N SER A 3 -19.31 16.03 35.11
CA SER A 3 -20.71 16.46 35.00
C SER A 3 -21.01 17.14 33.66
N SER A 4 -19.97 17.47 32.89
CA SER A 4 -20.09 18.00 31.53
C SER A 4 -18.92 17.57 30.65
N VAL A 5 -19.12 17.67 29.35
CA VAL A 5 -18.20 17.23 28.28
C VAL A 5 -16.92 18.08 28.29
N GLU A 6 -16.98 19.33 28.76
CA GLU A 6 -15.86 20.26 28.89
C GLU A 6 -14.89 19.91 30.03
N GLN A 7 -15.27 19.00 30.94
CA GLN A 7 -14.43 18.58 32.06
C GLN A 7 -13.50 17.40 31.71
N PHE A 8 -13.61 16.85 30.50
CA PHE A 8 -12.67 15.81 30.05
C PHE A 8 -11.26 16.41 29.81
N PRO A 9 -10.18 15.62 30.02
CA PRO A 9 -8.83 16.08 29.74
C PRO A 9 -8.66 16.50 28.29
N ILE A 10 -7.92 17.60 28.04
CA ILE A 10 -7.68 18.12 26.69
C ILE A 10 -7.02 17.06 25.79
N GLU A 11 -6.20 16.18 26.35
CA GLU A 11 -5.55 15.08 25.64
C GLU A 11 -6.56 14.08 25.07
N LEU A 12 -7.68 13.86 25.76
CA LEU A 12 -8.75 12.98 25.29
C LEU A 12 -9.46 13.61 24.08
N TRP A 13 -9.75 14.91 24.15
CA TRP A 13 -10.34 15.65 23.03
C TRP A 13 -9.41 15.71 21.82
N LEU A 14 -8.13 16.01 22.02
CA LEU A 14 -7.13 15.99 20.95
C LEU A 14 -7.07 14.61 20.27
N LYS A 15 -7.20 13.53 21.06
CA LYS A 15 -7.22 12.17 20.54
C LYS A 15 -8.50 11.86 19.77
N ILE A 16 -9.68 12.25 20.28
CA ILE A 16 -10.96 12.08 19.57
C ILE A 16 -10.94 12.85 18.25
N PHE A 17 -10.52 14.11 18.28
CA PHE A 17 -10.49 14.98 17.10
C PHE A 17 -9.47 14.54 16.06
N SER A 18 -8.40 13.85 16.44
CA SER A 18 -7.46 13.27 15.47
C SER A 18 -8.06 12.16 14.58
N TYR A 19 -9.24 11.64 14.94
CA TYR A 19 -9.97 10.65 14.13
C TYR A 19 -11.10 11.26 13.28
N LEU A 20 -11.33 12.56 13.37
CA LEU A 20 -12.40 13.25 12.66
C LEU A 20 -11.80 14.18 11.59
N GLU A 21 -12.48 14.28 10.45
CA GLU A 21 -12.09 15.25 9.41
C GLU A 21 -12.35 16.68 9.90
N ALA A 22 -11.48 17.61 9.53
CA ALA A 22 -11.57 18.99 10.02
C ALA A 22 -12.93 19.64 9.68
N HIS A 23 -13.53 19.31 8.54
CA HIS A 23 -14.83 19.86 8.15
C HIS A 23 -15.98 19.31 9.00
N ASP A 24 -15.89 18.06 9.47
CA ASP A 24 -16.85 17.48 10.41
C ASP A 24 -16.72 18.13 11.79
N LEU A 25 -15.49 18.42 12.22
CA LEU A 25 -15.23 19.16 13.44
C LEU A 25 -15.75 20.60 13.36
N VAL A 26 -15.54 21.28 12.24
CA VAL A 26 -16.10 22.62 12.02
C VAL A 26 -17.62 22.55 12.08
N LYS A 27 -18.28 21.73 11.25
CA LYS A 27 -19.75 21.60 11.25
C LYS A 27 -20.34 21.21 12.61
N ALA A 28 -19.70 20.29 13.33
CA ALA A 28 -20.18 19.82 14.63
C ALA A 28 -19.91 20.82 15.77
N PHE A 29 -18.89 21.67 15.66
CA PHE A 29 -18.43 22.51 16.78
C PHE A 29 -18.51 24.03 16.50
N ASP A 30 -18.96 24.48 15.33
CA ASP A 30 -19.17 25.90 14.99
C ASP A 30 -20.13 26.62 15.94
N ASN A 31 -21.08 25.87 16.52
CA ASN A 31 -22.08 26.37 17.46
C ASN A 31 -21.68 26.22 18.94
N LEU A 32 -20.49 25.71 19.24
CA LEU A 32 -20.04 25.48 20.61
C LEU A 32 -19.28 26.69 21.21
N ASN A 33 -19.24 26.72 22.54
CA ASN A 33 -18.73 27.83 23.35
C ASN A 33 -17.20 28.05 23.17
N SER A 34 -16.67 29.10 23.82
CA SER A 34 -15.26 29.53 23.73
C SER A 34 -14.24 28.44 24.09
N TYR A 35 -14.63 27.42 24.86
CA TYR A 35 -13.76 26.29 25.23
C TYR A 35 -13.37 25.44 24.02
N PHE A 36 -14.32 25.01 23.19
CA PHE A 36 -13.99 24.22 22.00
C PHE A 36 -13.20 25.02 20.96
N ARG A 37 -13.46 26.33 20.83
CA ARG A 37 -12.61 27.22 20.01
C ARG A 37 -11.15 27.23 20.48
N SER A 38 -10.91 27.22 21.79
CA SER A 38 -9.55 27.15 22.35
C SER A 38 -8.86 25.80 22.11
N ILE A 39 -9.62 24.70 22.07
CA ILE A 39 -9.09 23.37 21.73
C ILE A 39 -8.74 23.31 20.24
N LEU A 40 -9.64 23.80 19.38
CA LEU A 40 -9.41 23.86 17.93
C LEU A 40 -8.26 24.79 17.56
N ALA A 41 -8.02 25.85 18.34
CA ALA A 41 -6.87 26.74 18.20
C ALA A 41 -5.55 26.17 18.75
N SER A 42 -5.59 24.99 19.40
CA SER A 42 -4.42 24.43 20.07
C SER A 42 -3.38 23.96 19.06
N HIS A 43 -2.15 24.45 19.18
CA HIS A 43 -0.98 23.98 18.41
C HIS A 43 -0.67 22.49 18.60
N LYS A 44 -1.25 21.85 19.63
CA LYS A 44 -1.14 20.40 19.86
C LYS A 44 -2.09 19.60 18.97
N LEU A 45 -3.16 20.23 18.49
CA LEU A 45 -4.11 19.61 17.57
C LEU A 45 -3.53 19.70 16.16
N ARG A 46 -3.43 18.56 15.50
CA ARG A 46 -2.93 18.44 14.12
C ARG A 46 -4.08 17.93 13.29
N LEU A 47 -4.74 18.84 12.58
CA LEU A 47 -5.89 18.48 11.76
C LEU A 47 -5.47 18.24 10.31
N HIS A 48 -6.11 17.23 9.75
CA HIS A 48 -6.08 16.88 8.34
C HIS A 48 -7.41 17.32 7.74
N VAL A 49 -7.36 17.90 6.54
CA VAL A 49 -8.56 18.21 5.78
C VAL A 49 -8.46 17.50 4.45
N GLU A 50 -9.42 16.62 4.18
CA GLU A 50 -9.75 16.19 2.83
C GLU A 50 -11.03 16.91 2.38
N ILE A 51 -11.01 17.54 1.21
CA ILE A 51 -12.19 18.23 0.67
C ILE A 51 -12.51 17.63 -0.70
N ASN A 52 -13.64 16.94 -0.78
CA ASN A 52 -14.16 16.39 -2.01
C ASN A 52 -14.88 17.47 -2.82
N SER A 53 -14.75 17.43 -4.15
CA SER A 53 -15.50 18.25 -5.13
C SER A 53 -16.96 18.52 -4.73
N LYS A 54 -17.70 17.50 -4.28
CA LYS A 54 -19.14 17.63 -3.99
C LYS A 54 -19.46 18.54 -2.80
N ASP A 55 -18.50 18.73 -1.89
CA ASP A 55 -18.69 19.44 -0.62
C ASP A 55 -17.89 20.75 -0.52
N ILE A 56 -17.18 21.14 -1.58
CA ILE A 56 -16.31 22.32 -1.60
C ILE A 56 -17.04 23.59 -1.18
N GLU A 57 -18.21 23.87 -1.75
CA GLU A 57 -18.95 25.11 -1.44
C GLU A 57 -19.37 25.16 0.02
N ASN A 58 -19.85 24.03 0.56
CA ASN A 58 -20.28 23.94 1.96
C ASN A 58 -19.10 23.97 2.94
N THR A 59 -17.93 23.48 2.52
CA THR A 59 -16.74 23.36 3.37
C THR A 59 -15.91 24.64 3.38
N LEU A 60 -15.82 25.33 2.24
CA LEU A 60 -14.95 26.50 2.07
C LEU A 60 -15.67 27.84 2.29
N SER A 61 -17.01 27.88 2.28
CA SER A 61 -17.79 29.12 2.50
C SER A 61 -17.71 29.67 3.94
N THR A 62 -17.32 28.86 4.92
CA THR A 62 -17.15 29.27 6.33
C THR A 62 -15.75 29.86 6.59
N THR A 63 -15.42 30.94 5.88
CA THR A 63 -14.07 31.55 5.86
C THR A 63 -13.49 31.93 7.23
N SER A 64 -14.33 32.20 8.24
CA SER A 64 -13.86 32.72 9.54
C SER A 64 -13.09 31.72 10.40
N ILE A 65 -13.29 30.41 10.25
CA ILE A 65 -12.88 29.41 11.26
C ILE A 65 -11.51 28.81 10.93
N TRP A 66 -11.20 28.72 9.64
CA TRP A 66 -9.90 28.28 9.15
C TRP A 66 -8.73 29.17 9.60
N SER A 67 -9.02 30.44 9.94
CA SER A 67 -8.03 31.37 10.50
C SER A 67 -7.54 30.99 11.90
N ILE A 68 -8.31 30.17 12.63
CA ILE A 68 -8.06 29.80 14.03
C ILE A 68 -7.45 28.40 14.13
N ILE A 69 -7.72 27.51 13.16
CA ILE A 69 -7.32 26.11 13.20
C ILE A 69 -5.89 25.94 12.64
N PRO A 70 -4.94 25.36 13.39
CA PRO A 70 -3.64 25.00 12.87
C PRO A 70 -3.75 23.74 11.98
N LEU A 71 -3.94 23.96 10.68
CA LEU A 71 -3.94 22.89 9.68
C LEU A 71 -2.53 22.39 9.42
N GLU A 72 -2.29 21.08 9.59
CA GLU A 72 -1.00 20.45 9.26
C GLU A 72 -1.00 19.88 7.84
N SER A 73 -2.16 19.47 7.33
CA SER A 73 -2.27 18.77 6.05
C SER A 73 -3.60 19.07 5.35
N ILE A 74 -3.52 19.39 4.06
CA ILE A 74 -4.67 19.47 3.16
C ILE A 74 -4.44 18.45 2.03
N ARG A 75 -5.37 17.51 1.87
CA ARG A 75 -5.26 16.42 0.89
C ARG A 75 -6.37 16.50 -0.16
N LEU A 76 -5.97 16.18 -1.39
CA LEU A 76 -6.81 15.89 -2.55
C LEU A 76 -8.02 16.81 -2.69
N LEU A 77 -7.76 18.10 -2.82
CA LEU A 77 -8.73 19.08 -3.28
C LEU A 77 -9.04 18.83 -4.75
N THR A 78 -9.86 17.82 -5.04
CA THR A 78 -10.35 17.53 -6.39
C THR A 78 -11.53 18.42 -6.66
N ALA A 79 -11.45 19.22 -7.72
CA ALA A 79 -12.55 20.07 -8.13
C ALA A 79 -12.82 19.93 -9.61
N GLN A 80 -14.11 19.93 -9.96
CA GLN A 80 -14.51 20.26 -11.32
C GLN A 80 -14.05 21.70 -11.65
N THR A 81 -14.01 22.04 -12.93
CA THR A 81 -13.47 23.31 -13.44
C THR A 81 -14.03 24.54 -12.70
N SER A 82 -15.33 24.53 -12.39
CA SER A 82 -16.02 25.62 -11.67
C SER A 82 -15.63 25.73 -10.19
N GLN A 83 -15.31 24.63 -9.52
CA GLN A 83 -15.04 24.58 -8.08
C GLN A 83 -13.55 24.81 -7.76
N SER A 84 -12.68 24.65 -8.75
CA SER A 84 -11.25 24.84 -8.62
C SER A 84 -10.91 26.29 -8.23
N ASN A 85 -11.71 27.25 -8.68
CA ASN A 85 -11.54 28.66 -8.31
C ASN A 85 -11.80 28.88 -6.82
N LEU A 86 -12.81 28.21 -6.25
CA LEU A 86 -13.12 28.31 -4.82
C LEU A 86 -11.98 27.80 -3.96
N ILE A 87 -11.28 26.75 -4.40
CA ILE A 87 -10.08 26.25 -3.73
C ILE A 87 -8.97 27.29 -3.76
N VAL A 88 -8.69 27.85 -4.94
CA VAL A 88 -7.63 28.85 -5.10
C VAL A 88 -7.96 30.11 -4.28
N GLU A 89 -9.22 30.57 -4.31
CA GLU A 89 -9.69 31.71 -3.51
C GLU A 89 -9.62 31.44 -2.01
N PHE A 90 -9.97 30.22 -1.58
CA PHE A 90 -9.82 29.80 -0.19
C PHE A 90 -8.36 29.84 0.25
N LEU A 91 -7.46 29.24 -0.53
CA LEU A 91 -6.03 29.26 -0.25
C LEU A 91 -5.48 30.68 -0.26
N LEU A 92 -5.92 31.52 -1.21
CA LEU A 92 -5.53 32.93 -1.28
C LEU A 92 -5.92 33.68 -0.01
N SER A 93 -7.18 33.55 0.38
CA SER A 93 -7.77 34.23 1.55
C SER A 93 -7.18 33.75 2.88
N ASN A 94 -6.73 32.50 2.96
CA ASN A 94 -6.25 31.89 4.20
C ASN A 94 -4.74 31.65 4.27
N SER A 95 -3.99 31.92 3.19
CA SER A 95 -2.55 31.59 3.09
C SER A 95 -1.70 32.14 4.26
N SER A 96 -2.03 33.33 4.78
CA SER A 96 -1.38 33.94 5.93
C SER A 96 -1.61 33.21 7.26
N HIS A 97 -2.69 32.41 7.36
CA HIS A 97 -3.07 31.63 8.53
C HIS A 97 -2.57 30.18 8.44
N LEU A 98 -2.29 29.66 7.24
CA LEU A 98 -1.81 28.29 7.00
C LEU A 98 -0.31 28.09 7.29
N LYS A 99 0.24 28.79 8.29
CA LYS A 99 1.68 28.76 8.63
C LYS A 99 2.18 27.39 9.08
N HIS A 100 1.29 26.52 9.56
CA HIS A 100 1.63 25.17 10.02
C HIS A 100 1.42 24.09 8.96
N LEU A 101 0.97 24.46 7.76
CA LEU A 101 0.69 23.51 6.70
C LEU A 101 1.98 22.86 6.22
N THR A 102 2.11 21.55 6.44
CA THR A 102 3.29 20.77 6.03
C THR A 102 3.02 19.89 4.81
N PHE A 103 1.76 19.62 4.49
CA PHE A 103 1.35 18.81 3.36
C PHE A 103 0.21 19.49 2.60
N LEU A 104 0.36 19.61 1.28
CA LEU A 104 -0.65 20.17 0.38
C LEU A 104 -0.72 19.34 -0.91
N ASP A 105 -1.86 18.69 -1.17
CA ASP A 105 -2.14 17.98 -2.42
C ASP A 105 -3.36 18.59 -3.10
N LEU A 106 -3.15 19.13 -4.30
CA LEU A 106 -4.11 19.89 -5.09
C LEU A 106 -4.37 19.19 -6.42
N ASP A 107 -5.64 19.06 -6.81
CA ASP A 107 -6.05 18.59 -8.12
C ASP A 107 -6.95 19.66 -8.75
N VAL A 108 -6.33 20.54 -9.53
CA VAL A 108 -6.92 21.82 -9.97
C VAL A 108 -7.15 21.77 -11.47
N LYS A 109 -8.39 21.49 -11.85
CA LYS A 109 -8.83 21.48 -13.25
C LYS A 109 -9.26 22.88 -13.71
N SER A 110 -8.50 23.93 -13.39
CA SER A 110 -8.88 25.31 -13.73
C SER A 110 -7.76 26.13 -14.34
N THR A 111 -8.18 27.09 -15.15
CA THR A 111 -7.36 28.13 -15.75
C THR A 111 -6.96 29.22 -14.76
N TYR A 112 -7.59 29.25 -13.58
CA TYR A 112 -7.39 30.27 -12.53
C TYR A 112 -6.23 29.92 -11.60
N ILE A 113 -5.07 29.59 -12.16
CA ILE A 113 -3.91 29.17 -11.36
C ILE A 113 -2.95 30.33 -11.03
N LYS A 114 -3.11 31.49 -11.67
CA LYS A 114 -2.26 32.68 -11.46
C LYS A 114 -2.05 33.05 -9.98
N PRO A 115 -3.10 33.06 -9.13
CA PRO A 115 -2.90 33.38 -7.71
C PRO A 115 -2.07 32.36 -6.95
N LEU A 116 -1.94 31.12 -7.46
CA LEU A 116 -1.21 30.05 -6.77
C LEU A 116 0.25 30.42 -6.53
N ALA A 117 0.91 31.12 -7.46
CA ALA A 117 2.27 31.60 -7.25
C ALA A 117 2.38 32.49 -6.00
N SER A 118 1.44 33.43 -5.82
CA SER A 118 1.39 34.31 -4.65
C SER A 118 1.05 33.56 -3.35
N ILE A 119 0.19 32.54 -3.44
CA ILE A 119 -0.17 31.66 -2.32
C ILE A 119 1.06 30.89 -1.84
N LEU A 120 1.80 30.26 -2.75
CA LEU A 120 2.92 29.38 -2.42
C LEU A 120 4.05 30.11 -1.68
N VAL A 121 4.24 31.40 -1.96
CA VAL A 121 5.22 32.25 -1.24
C VAL A 121 4.88 32.36 0.26
N ASN A 122 3.60 32.31 0.62
CA ASN A 122 3.16 32.39 2.02
C ASN A 122 3.22 31.04 2.75
N LEU A 123 3.28 29.92 2.03
CA LEU A 123 3.22 28.57 2.59
C LEU A 123 4.61 28.02 2.96
N VAL A 124 5.27 28.72 3.87
CA VAL A 124 6.68 28.53 4.26
C VAL A 124 7.01 27.16 4.85
N CYS A 125 6.07 26.48 5.48
CA CYS A 125 6.30 25.22 6.20
C CYS A 125 6.00 23.95 5.39
N ILE A 126 5.58 24.07 4.13
CA ILE A 126 5.24 22.91 3.30
C ILE A 126 6.48 22.04 3.08
N LYS A 127 6.33 20.77 3.45
CA LYS A 127 7.33 19.71 3.26
C LYS A 127 6.98 18.82 2.06
N THR A 128 5.69 18.64 1.79
CA THR A 128 5.20 17.85 0.66
C THR A 128 4.16 18.66 -0.11
N PHE A 129 4.41 18.87 -1.39
CA PHE A 129 3.51 19.56 -2.31
C PHE A 129 3.17 18.62 -3.46
N SER A 130 1.89 18.55 -3.82
CA SER A 130 1.41 17.83 -4.98
C SER A 130 0.40 18.71 -5.72
N LEU A 131 0.54 18.80 -7.04
CA LEU A 131 -0.32 19.56 -7.93
C LEU A 131 -0.63 18.70 -9.14
N ARG A 132 -1.90 18.35 -9.36
CA ARG A 132 -2.33 17.36 -10.36
C ARG A 132 -3.39 17.90 -11.33
N GLU A 133 -3.46 17.22 -12.47
CA GLU A 133 -4.46 17.36 -13.54
C GLU A 133 -4.75 18.79 -14.00
N ILE A 134 -3.71 19.61 -14.14
CA ILE A 134 -3.88 20.93 -14.74
C ILE A 134 -4.14 20.76 -16.25
N GLN A 135 -5.41 20.88 -16.63
CA GLN A 135 -5.85 20.83 -18.03
C GLN A 135 -5.46 22.12 -18.81
N GLU A 136 -5.54 22.03 -20.16
CA GLU A 136 -4.81 22.70 -21.27
C GLU A 136 -4.48 24.21 -21.23
N VAL A 137 -4.72 24.93 -20.13
CA VAL A 137 -4.80 26.40 -20.14
C VAL A 137 -3.69 27.09 -19.34
N MET A 138 -2.75 26.35 -18.73
CA MET A 138 -1.51 26.99 -18.28
C MET A 138 -0.69 27.43 -19.49
N ASN A 139 -0.77 28.73 -19.78
CA ASN A 139 0.11 29.34 -20.77
C ASN A 139 1.57 29.27 -20.25
N GLU A 140 2.54 29.50 -21.14
CA GLU A 140 3.96 29.46 -20.75
C GLU A 140 4.29 30.48 -19.64
N GLU A 141 3.58 31.61 -19.58
CA GLU A 141 3.73 32.64 -18.55
C GLU A 141 3.37 32.10 -17.15
N ASP A 142 2.27 31.35 -17.02
CA ASP A 142 1.83 30.78 -15.75
C ASP A 142 2.82 29.72 -15.25
N LYS A 143 3.39 28.91 -16.16
CA LYS A 143 4.44 27.94 -15.84
C LYS A 143 5.69 28.66 -15.34
N THR A 144 6.03 29.76 -16.01
CA THR A 144 7.17 30.62 -15.68
C THR A 144 7.01 31.27 -14.31
N ASN A 145 5.79 31.50 -13.85
CA ASN A 145 5.54 32.09 -12.54
C ASN A 145 5.46 31.05 -11.41
N ILE A 146 4.78 29.92 -11.61
CA ILE A 146 4.52 28.95 -10.54
C ILE A 146 5.75 28.10 -10.23
N PHE A 147 6.47 27.65 -11.26
CA PHE A 147 7.55 26.69 -11.07
C PHE A 147 8.72 27.27 -10.24
N PRO A 148 9.20 28.50 -10.49
CA PRO A 148 10.19 29.14 -9.64
C PRO A 148 9.70 29.33 -8.20
N CYS A 149 8.42 29.64 -7.98
CA CYS A 149 7.86 29.74 -6.64
C CYS A 149 7.97 28.41 -5.88
N ILE A 150 7.59 27.29 -6.51
CA ILE A 150 7.71 25.94 -5.92
C ILE A 150 9.18 25.63 -5.60
N LEU A 151 10.07 25.90 -6.55
CA LEU A 151 11.50 25.69 -6.38
C LEU A 151 12.14 26.62 -5.34
N ARG A 152 11.46 27.66 -4.86
CA ARG A 152 11.95 28.57 -3.79
C ARG A 152 11.42 28.22 -2.40
N MET A 153 10.53 27.22 -2.28
CA MET A 153 9.92 26.84 -1.01
C MET A 153 10.91 26.14 -0.06
N HIS A 154 11.65 26.87 0.76
CA HIS A 154 12.76 26.38 1.61
C HIS A 154 12.50 25.16 2.51
N SER A 155 11.24 24.80 2.80
CA SER A 155 10.90 23.61 3.61
C SER A 155 10.57 22.38 2.76
N LEU A 156 10.40 22.54 1.44
CA LEU A 156 9.88 21.53 0.54
C LEU A 156 10.88 20.38 0.38
N LYS A 157 10.45 19.17 0.73
CA LYS A 157 11.24 17.93 0.62
C LYS A 157 10.76 17.04 -0.51
N GLN A 158 9.47 17.09 -0.82
CA GLN A 158 8.81 16.24 -1.79
C GLN A 158 7.88 17.09 -2.66
N CYS A 159 8.01 16.98 -3.97
CA CYS A 159 7.19 17.71 -4.92
C CYS A 159 6.67 16.76 -6.02
N ILE A 160 5.38 16.80 -6.30
CA ILE A 160 4.73 16.08 -7.40
C ILE A 160 3.98 17.11 -8.26
N LEU A 161 4.33 17.19 -9.53
CA LEU A 161 3.72 18.10 -10.49
C LEU A 161 3.20 17.27 -11.66
N ASP A 162 1.90 17.10 -11.74
CA ASP A 162 1.23 16.36 -12.80
C ASP A 162 0.42 17.34 -13.68
N LEU A 163 0.95 17.60 -14.87
CA LEU A 163 0.47 18.62 -15.80
C LEU A 163 0.08 17.91 -17.10
N SER A 164 -1.06 17.22 -17.06
CA SER A 164 -1.49 16.20 -18.04
C SER A 164 -1.76 16.70 -19.47
N SER A 165 -1.59 17.99 -19.77
CA SER A 165 -2.17 18.59 -20.98
C SER A 165 -1.33 19.65 -21.69
N SER A 166 -0.17 20.05 -21.16
CA SER A 166 0.52 21.23 -21.67
C SER A 166 1.77 20.92 -22.49
N LYS A 167 2.06 21.80 -23.47
CA LYS A 167 3.30 21.77 -24.27
C LYS A 167 4.54 21.79 -23.35
N PHE A 168 5.66 21.27 -23.85
CA PHE A 168 6.89 21.03 -23.11
C PHE A 168 7.36 22.22 -22.25
N LEU A 169 7.76 21.97 -20.99
CA LEU A 169 8.43 22.96 -20.16
C LEU A 169 9.78 23.38 -20.76
N SER A 170 10.02 24.68 -20.93
CA SER A 170 11.25 25.25 -21.52
C SER A 170 11.95 26.28 -20.61
N THR A 171 13.24 26.54 -20.86
CA THR A 171 14.12 27.36 -19.99
C THR A 171 13.92 28.86 -20.06
N SER A 172 13.14 29.38 -21.02
CA SER A 172 12.81 30.81 -21.03
C SER A 172 12.16 31.26 -19.71
N ALA A 173 11.60 30.31 -18.97
CA ALA A 173 11.03 30.48 -17.65
C ALA A 173 12.03 30.78 -16.51
N THR A 174 13.32 30.44 -16.68
CA THR A 174 14.28 30.34 -15.56
C THR A 174 15.53 31.20 -15.71
N GLU A 175 15.83 31.70 -16.91
CA GLU A 175 17.06 32.46 -17.15
C GLU A 175 17.04 33.89 -16.61
N GLN A 176 15.86 34.43 -16.25
CA GLN A 176 15.73 35.83 -15.81
C GLN A 176 16.06 36.09 -14.33
N ASP A 177 16.26 35.07 -13.50
CA ASP A 177 16.37 35.27 -12.05
C ASP A 177 17.49 34.39 -11.45
N ASN A 178 18.64 35.01 -11.15
CA ASN A 178 19.82 34.40 -10.48
C ASN A 178 19.57 33.98 -9.02
N GLN A 179 18.32 33.72 -8.64
CA GLN A 179 17.95 33.47 -7.24
C GLN A 179 18.27 32.04 -6.80
N PRO A 180 18.60 31.85 -5.50
CA PRO A 180 18.93 30.54 -4.96
C PRO A 180 17.73 29.60 -5.05
N VAL A 181 17.97 28.45 -5.68
CA VAL A 181 17.01 27.35 -5.74
C VAL A 181 17.02 26.58 -4.42
N ASN A 182 15.85 26.06 -4.03
CA ASN A 182 15.67 25.34 -2.79
C ASN A 182 16.59 24.11 -2.68
N GLN A 183 17.40 24.12 -1.63
CA GLN A 183 18.33 23.06 -1.29
C GLN A 183 17.72 21.93 -0.46
N THR A 184 16.41 21.90 -0.20
CA THR A 184 15.80 20.86 0.65
C THR A 184 15.03 19.80 -0.13
N ILE A 185 14.74 20.01 -1.41
CA ILE A 185 13.96 19.05 -2.21
C ILE A 185 14.77 17.78 -2.36
N LYS A 186 14.23 16.66 -1.87
CA LYS A 186 14.85 15.33 -1.96
C LYS A 186 14.21 14.49 -3.06
N GLN A 187 12.95 14.73 -3.34
CA GLN A 187 12.17 14.02 -4.35
C GLN A 187 11.36 15.02 -5.19
N LEU A 188 11.52 14.94 -6.50
CA LEU A 188 10.80 15.74 -7.48
C LEU A 188 10.22 14.80 -8.53
N CYS A 189 8.90 14.82 -8.69
CA CYS A 189 8.17 14.08 -9.71
C CYS A 189 7.49 15.10 -10.62
N ILE A 190 7.76 15.01 -11.93
CA ILE A 190 7.18 15.89 -12.93
C ILE A 190 6.55 15.02 -14.01
N ASN A 191 5.23 14.91 -13.99
CA ASN A 191 4.44 14.20 -14.99
C ASN A 191 4.04 15.18 -16.10
N ILE A 192 5.05 15.65 -16.84
CA ILE A 192 4.89 16.37 -18.10
C ILE A 192 6.13 16.15 -18.96
N GLY A 193 6.00 16.44 -20.25
CA GLY A 193 7.16 16.64 -21.11
C GLY A 193 8.03 17.82 -20.71
N ILE A 194 9.31 17.54 -20.51
CA ILE A 194 10.34 18.53 -20.21
C ILE A 194 11.34 18.57 -21.36
N LYS A 195 11.75 19.78 -21.78
CA LYS A 195 12.88 19.93 -22.70
C LYS A 195 14.22 19.76 -21.97
N ALA A 196 15.23 19.26 -22.67
CA ALA A 196 16.55 19.00 -22.12
C ALA A 196 17.17 20.21 -21.40
N GLU A 197 17.01 21.42 -21.91
CA GLU A 197 17.56 22.62 -21.31
C GLU A 197 17.01 22.81 -19.87
N PHE A 198 15.72 22.55 -19.67
CA PHE A 198 15.07 22.69 -18.37
C PHE A 198 15.44 21.54 -17.43
N PHE A 199 15.57 20.33 -17.96
CA PHE A 199 16.11 19.20 -17.20
C PHE A 199 17.53 19.49 -16.67
N LEU A 200 18.40 20.05 -17.52
CA LEU A 200 19.75 20.44 -17.11
C LEU A 200 19.73 21.55 -16.06
N PHE A 201 18.83 22.52 -16.19
CA PHE A 201 18.58 23.51 -15.15
C PHE A 201 18.22 22.85 -13.82
N LEU A 202 17.27 21.90 -13.80
CA LEU A 202 16.89 21.18 -12.57
C LEU A 202 18.09 20.49 -11.93
N ILE A 203 18.87 19.73 -12.71
CA ILE A 203 20.04 19.00 -12.21
C ILE A 203 21.09 19.95 -11.63
N ARG A 204 21.33 21.08 -12.31
CA ARG A 204 22.36 22.05 -11.90
C ARG A 204 22.00 22.76 -10.61
N HIS A 205 20.72 23.08 -10.41
CA HIS A 205 20.29 23.94 -9.32
C HIS A 205 19.68 23.19 -8.13
N LEU A 206 19.24 21.94 -8.30
CA LEU A 206 18.64 21.12 -7.23
C LEU A 206 19.63 20.12 -6.64
N LEU A 207 20.69 20.64 -6.01
CA LEU A 207 21.83 19.87 -5.52
C LEU A 207 21.46 18.76 -4.52
N HIS A 208 20.31 18.82 -3.87
CA HIS A 208 19.88 17.84 -2.85
C HIS A 208 18.81 16.86 -3.32
N VAL A 209 18.33 16.99 -4.56
CA VAL A 209 17.39 16.02 -5.14
C VAL A 209 18.11 14.69 -5.26
N ARG A 210 17.53 13.66 -4.64
CA ARG A 210 18.02 12.29 -4.70
C ARG A 210 17.24 11.44 -5.69
N LEU A 211 15.96 11.76 -5.88
CA LEU A 211 15.06 11.09 -6.81
C LEU A 211 14.37 12.13 -7.71
N LEU A 212 14.63 12.03 -9.02
CA LEU A 212 13.96 12.81 -10.05
C LEU A 212 13.14 11.86 -10.93
N ARG A 213 11.81 12.00 -10.94
CA ARG A 213 10.92 11.26 -11.82
C ARG A 213 10.33 12.20 -12.86
N LEU A 214 10.44 11.82 -14.13
CA LEU A 214 9.94 12.56 -15.27
C LEU A 214 9.02 11.63 -16.07
N GLN A 215 7.87 12.12 -16.51
CA GLN A 215 7.03 11.33 -17.42
C GLN A 215 7.59 11.35 -18.84
N HIS A 216 7.97 12.52 -19.37
CA HIS A 216 8.57 12.60 -20.71
C HIS A 216 9.78 13.54 -20.75
N LEU A 217 10.88 13.13 -21.39
CA LEU A 217 12.08 13.95 -21.59
C LEU A 217 12.36 14.12 -23.09
N PHE A 218 12.37 15.36 -23.57
CA PHE A 218 12.61 15.72 -24.96
C PHE A 218 13.97 16.38 -25.12
N TRP A 219 14.89 15.69 -25.79
CA TRP A 219 16.21 16.23 -26.09
C TRP A 219 16.21 16.89 -27.47
N SER A 220 16.51 18.19 -27.52
CA SER A 220 16.73 18.91 -28.77
C SER A 220 18.19 18.79 -29.18
N GLU A 221 18.47 18.71 -30.48
CA GLU A 221 19.84 18.66 -30.98
C GLU A 221 20.64 19.89 -30.56
N SER A 222 20.02 21.07 -30.48
CA SER A 222 20.70 22.32 -30.09
C SER A 222 21.39 22.31 -28.72
N VAL A 223 21.15 21.31 -27.86
CA VAL A 223 21.81 21.15 -26.55
C VAL A 223 23.13 20.36 -26.68
N TYR A 224 24.04 20.79 -27.55
CA TYR A 224 25.32 20.09 -27.76
C TYR A 224 26.41 20.46 -26.75
N SER A 225 26.28 21.59 -26.06
CA SER A 225 27.28 22.11 -25.13
C SER A 225 26.85 21.95 -23.66
N LEU A 226 26.86 20.71 -23.19
CA LEU A 226 26.95 20.39 -21.76
C LEU A 226 28.36 20.76 -21.22
N GLN A 227 28.77 22.02 -21.37
CA GLN A 227 30.01 22.53 -20.81
C GLN A 227 29.76 23.04 -19.39
N GLY A 228 29.81 22.12 -18.42
CA GLY A 228 29.71 22.42 -17.00
C GLY A 228 29.67 21.15 -16.17
N SER A 229 30.42 21.12 -15.06
CA SER A 229 30.33 20.02 -14.11
C SER A 229 28.94 20.02 -13.46
N LEU A 230 28.19 18.93 -13.62
CA LEU A 230 26.92 18.74 -12.92
C LEU A 230 27.24 18.30 -11.49
N GLN A 231 27.12 19.22 -10.53
CA GLN A 231 27.34 18.93 -9.10
C GLN A 231 26.09 18.34 -8.43
N SER A 232 25.37 17.44 -9.11
CA SER A 232 24.12 16.92 -8.57
C SER A 232 24.37 15.73 -7.64
N ASN A 233 23.66 15.67 -6.51
CA ASN A 233 23.60 14.47 -5.64
C ASN A 233 22.46 13.52 -6.05
N ILE A 234 22.07 13.54 -7.33
CA ILE A 234 20.97 12.69 -7.82
C ILE A 234 21.42 11.25 -7.76
N VAL A 235 20.69 10.45 -7.00
CA VAL A 235 20.95 9.01 -6.83
C VAL A 235 20.16 8.22 -7.87
N ALA A 236 18.93 8.66 -8.17
CA ALA A 236 18.02 7.98 -9.06
C ALA A 236 17.30 8.95 -10.01
N ILE A 237 17.28 8.61 -11.30
CA ILE A 237 16.45 9.26 -12.32
C ILE A 237 15.50 8.21 -12.91
N VAL A 238 14.21 8.51 -12.96
CA VAL A 238 13.20 7.67 -13.62
C VAL A 238 12.54 8.49 -14.71
N ILE A 239 12.57 8.02 -15.95
CA ILE A 239 11.98 8.67 -17.11
C ILE A 239 10.96 7.71 -17.71
N GLY A 240 9.71 8.14 -17.85
CA GLY A 240 8.65 7.40 -18.54
C GLY A 240 9.04 7.20 -20.01
N THR A 241 8.95 8.25 -20.83
CA THR A 241 9.44 8.21 -22.21
C THR A 241 10.62 9.16 -22.39
N ALA A 242 11.72 8.68 -22.98
CA ALA A 242 12.86 9.53 -23.31
C ALA A 242 13.04 9.61 -24.82
N ASN A 243 13.24 10.83 -25.33
CA ASN A 243 13.72 11.08 -26.67
C ASN A 243 15.11 11.72 -26.58
N ILE A 244 16.10 10.90 -26.26
CA ILE A 244 17.50 11.28 -26.02
C ILE A 244 18.40 10.39 -26.87
N SER A 245 19.38 10.95 -27.58
CA SER A 245 20.36 10.13 -28.29
C SER A 245 21.32 9.43 -27.33
N PHE A 246 21.89 8.30 -27.73
CA PHE A 246 22.84 7.53 -26.93
C PHE A 246 24.02 8.38 -26.43
N ILE A 247 24.55 9.26 -27.29
CA ILE A 247 25.68 10.15 -26.96
C ILE A 247 25.31 11.11 -25.82
N ASN A 248 24.09 11.65 -25.81
CA ASN A 248 23.65 12.58 -24.78
C ASN A 248 23.35 11.85 -23.46
N LEU A 249 22.79 10.64 -23.52
CA LEU A 249 22.63 9.78 -22.37
C LEU A 249 23.99 9.42 -21.74
N GLN A 250 24.96 9.10 -22.60
CA GLN A 250 26.31 8.79 -22.19
C GLN A 250 26.97 9.96 -21.45
N ARG A 251 26.86 11.16 -22.01
CA ARG A 251 27.37 12.38 -21.38
C ARG A 251 26.69 12.66 -20.05
N LEU A 252 25.38 12.46 -19.94
CA LEU A 252 24.63 12.62 -18.68
C LEU A 252 25.18 11.69 -17.59
N ILE A 253 25.42 10.42 -17.92
CA ILE A 253 25.99 9.44 -16.99
C ILE A 253 27.40 9.85 -16.57
N GLN A 254 28.27 10.16 -17.53
CA GLN A 254 29.68 10.49 -17.27
C GLN A 254 29.85 11.78 -16.45
N THR A 255 28.95 12.73 -16.60
CA THR A 255 29.00 14.02 -15.89
C THR A 255 28.35 13.98 -14.49
N ASN A 256 27.69 12.88 -14.11
CA ASN A 256 27.03 12.72 -12.80
C ASN A 256 27.56 11.47 -12.06
N PRO A 257 28.75 11.54 -11.43
CA PRO A 257 29.39 10.37 -10.79
C PRO A 257 28.61 9.81 -9.58
N HIS A 258 27.63 10.56 -9.06
CA HIS A 258 26.75 10.14 -7.97
C HIS A 258 25.50 9.40 -8.44
N LEU A 259 25.21 9.38 -9.75
CA LEU A 259 24.06 8.68 -10.31
C LEU A 259 24.22 7.17 -10.11
N ARG A 260 23.35 6.56 -9.31
CA ARG A 260 23.38 5.12 -8.99
C ARG A 260 22.31 4.32 -9.70
N CYS A 261 21.23 4.98 -10.13
CA CYS A 261 20.11 4.37 -10.82
C CYS A 261 19.59 5.31 -11.89
N LEU A 262 19.41 4.78 -13.09
CA LEU A 262 18.78 5.48 -14.21
C LEU A 262 17.80 4.51 -14.84
N HIS A 263 16.52 4.82 -14.78
CA HIS A 263 15.46 3.99 -15.32
C HIS A 263 14.76 4.75 -16.44
N ILE A 264 14.74 4.17 -17.63
CA ILE A 264 14.00 4.70 -18.78
C ILE A 264 12.98 3.63 -19.19
N ILE A 265 11.69 3.92 -19.02
CA ILE A 265 10.62 2.94 -19.24
C ILE A 265 10.42 2.72 -20.76
N ASP A 266 10.41 3.80 -21.53
CA ASP A 266 10.25 3.78 -22.99
C ASP A 266 11.29 4.69 -23.65
N TRP A 267 12.20 4.10 -24.43
CA TRP A 267 13.22 4.85 -25.16
C TRP A 267 12.95 4.87 -26.66
N HIS A 268 12.54 6.03 -27.17
CA HIS A 268 12.40 6.26 -28.61
C HIS A 268 13.75 6.63 -29.22
N MET A 269 14.45 5.62 -29.76
CA MET A 269 15.71 5.79 -30.51
C MET A 269 15.43 6.47 -31.84
N ARG A 270 16.13 7.58 -32.14
CA ARG A 270 15.94 8.33 -33.40
C ARG A 270 16.84 7.88 -34.53
N ASP A 271 18.07 7.46 -34.23
CA ASP A 271 19.09 7.17 -35.25
C ASP A 271 19.45 5.68 -35.33
N SER A 272 19.90 5.22 -36.50
CA SER A 272 20.42 3.86 -36.71
C SER A 272 21.59 3.54 -35.79
N ASP A 273 22.42 4.55 -35.48
CA ASP A 273 23.58 4.42 -34.62
C ASP A 273 23.22 4.11 -33.15
N ASP A 274 22.03 4.52 -32.69
CA ASP A 274 21.54 4.21 -31.33
C ASP A 274 21.19 2.71 -31.21
N LYS A 275 20.63 2.12 -32.28
CA LYS A 275 20.33 0.67 -32.34
C LYS A 275 21.60 -0.16 -32.35
N ASP A 276 22.61 0.26 -33.11
CA ASP A 276 23.90 -0.42 -33.19
C ASP A 276 24.70 -0.32 -31.88
N ALA A 277 24.60 0.82 -31.17
CA ALA A 277 25.21 0.97 -29.84
C ALA A 277 24.60 0.05 -28.77
N LEU A 278 23.29 -0.23 -28.86
CA LEU A 278 22.59 -1.20 -28.01
C LEU A 278 23.05 -2.63 -28.33
N LEU A 279 23.11 -2.98 -29.61
CA LEU A 279 23.50 -4.32 -30.10
C LEU A 279 24.98 -4.66 -29.85
N ASP A 280 25.87 -3.67 -29.91
CA ASP A 280 27.32 -3.86 -29.74
C ASP A 280 27.79 -3.92 -28.27
N GLY A 281 26.88 -3.93 -27.30
CA GLY A 281 27.19 -3.93 -25.87
C GLY A 281 27.98 -2.68 -25.41
N ARG A 282 28.01 -1.62 -26.22
CA ARG A 282 28.63 -0.33 -25.86
C ARG A 282 27.87 0.35 -24.74
N LEU A 283 26.54 0.17 -24.69
CA LEU A 283 25.73 0.55 -23.54
C LEU A 283 26.25 -0.16 -22.30
N HIS A 284 26.28 -1.50 -22.26
CA HIS A 284 26.73 -2.27 -21.08
C HIS A 284 28.09 -1.83 -20.51
N ARG A 285 29.08 -1.55 -21.36
CA ARG A 285 30.41 -1.07 -20.92
C ARG A 285 30.41 0.33 -20.33
N LEU A 286 29.50 1.19 -20.78
CA LEU A 286 29.30 2.50 -20.16
C LEU A 286 28.71 2.41 -18.75
N LEU A 287 28.07 1.28 -18.43
CA LEU A 287 27.26 1.10 -17.23
C LEU A 287 27.98 0.44 -16.06
N ASP A 288 29.28 0.12 -16.19
CA ASP A 288 30.12 -0.38 -15.09
C ASP A 288 30.26 0.69 -13.98
N GLY A 289 29.28 0.71 -13.07
CA GLY A 289 29.18 1.68 -11.97
C GLY A 289 27.75 2.13 -11.60
N ILE A 290 26.75 1.86 -12.45
CA ILE A 290 25.32 2.14 -12.19
C ILE A 290 24.60 0.83 -11.83
N ALA A 291 23.99 0.78 -10.64
CA ALA A 291 23.54 -0.47 -10.01
C ALA A 291 22.30 -1.09 -10.68
N CYS A 292 21.48 -0.28 -11.36
CA CYS A 292 20.31 -0.74 -12.11
C CYS A 292 19.99 0.27 -13.22
N ILE A 293 20.05 -0.20 -14.47
CA ILE A 293 19.39 0.44 -15.59
C ILE A 293 18.41 -0.55 -16.18
N TYR A 294 17.16 -0.11 -16.29
CA TYR A 294 16.15 -0.77 -17.10
C TYR A 294 15.84 0.17 -18.25
N VAL A 295 15.92 -0.35 -19.47
CA VAL A 295 15.56 0.33 -20.71
C VAL A 295 14.53 -0.57 -21.36
N GLY A 296 13.25 -0.20 -21.28
CA GLY A 296 12.25 -0.83 -22.12
C GLY A 296 12.37 -0.26 -23.52
N THR A 297 12.68 -1.09 -24.51
CA THR A 297 12.53 -0.73 -25.92
C THR A 297 11.21 -1.28 -26.43
N VAL A 298 10.39 -0.42 -27.04
CA VAL A 298 9.16 -0.84 -27.72
C VAL A 298 9.54 -1.56 -29.00
N LEU A 299 9.83 -2.86 -28.91
CA LEU A 299 9.80 -3.77 -30.05
C LEU A 299 8.62 -4.73 -29.99
N GLU A 300 8.02 -4.95 -28.81
CA GLU A 300 6.75 -5.69 -28.64
C GLU A 300 5.91 -5.01 -27.54
N ALA A 301 4.59 -4.97 -27.71
CA ALA A 301 3.67 -4.26 -26.83
C ALA A 301 3.64 -4.88 -25.42
N TRP A 302 4.26 -4.23 -24.45
CA TRP A 302 4.28 -4.60 -23.03
C TRP A 302 3.51 -3.55 -22.20
N ASP A 303 2.90 -3.98 -21.09
CA ASP A 303 2.02 -3.15 -20.25
C ASP A 303 2.82 -2.21 -19.33
N THR A 304 2.95 -0.94 -19.75
CA THR A 304 3.81 0.10 -19.17
C THR A 304 3.55 0.41 -17.69
N GLU A 305 2.36 0.13 -17.18
CA GLU A 305 1.95 0.43 -15.80
C GLU A 305 2.56 -0.59 -14.79
N GLN A 306 2.69 -1.86 -15.20
CA GLN A 306 3.27 -2.91 -14.34
C GLN A 306 4.78 -2.73 -14.13
N ASP A 307 5.51 -2.34 -15.18
CA ASP A 307 6.96 -2.14 -15.10
C ASP A 307 7.32 -0.87 -14.31
N GLU A 308 6.46 0.14 -14.36
CA GLU A 308 6.55 1.31 -13.50
C GLU A 308 6.39 0.94 -12.01
N MET A 309 5.40 0.11 -11.67
CA MET A 309 5.19 -0.38 -10.30
C MET A 309 6.40 -1.21 -9.79
N ARG A 310 6.95 -2.10 -10.64
CA ARG A 310 8.12 -2.93 -10.31
C ARG A 310 9.35 -2.10 -9.96
N ALA A 311 9.60 -1.04 -10.72
CA ALA A 311 10.72 -0.15 -10.46
C ALA A 311 10.53 0.68 -9.19
N GLN A 312 9.31 1.12 -8.89
CA GLN A 312 9.01 1.83 -7.65
C GLN A 312 9.22 0.96 -6.41
N ILE A 313 8.77 -0.29 -6.45
CA ILE A 313 8.96 -1.26 -5.36
C ILE A 313 10.45 -1.54 -5.15
N THR A 314 11.19 -1.75 -6.24
CA THR A 314 12.63 -2.04 -6.21
C THR A 314 13.44 -0.86 -5.65
N ALA A 315 13.19 0.36 -6.15
CA ALA A 315 13.86 1.57 -5.69
C ALA A 315 13.53 1.91 -4.23
N ARG A 316 12.25 1.77 -3.80
CA ARG A 316 11.83 2.00 -2.42
C ARG A 316 12.37 0.94 -1.47
N SER A 317 12.36 -0.33 -1.87
CA SER A 317 12.93 -1.44 -1.09
C SER A 317 14.41 -1.20 -0.80
N TRP A 318 15.17 -0.79 -1.82
CA TRP A 318 16.60 -0.52 -1.69
C TRP A 318 16.92 0.72 -0.83
N LEU A 319 16.17 1.82 -1.00
CA LEU A 319 16.28 3.02 -0.15
C LEU A 319 15.93 2.73 1.32
N LYS A 320 15.00 1.79 1.56
CA LYS A 320 14.61 1.33 2.90
C LYS A 320 15.62 0.34 3.48
N HIS A 321 16.29 -0.46 2.66
CA HIS A 321 17.35 -1.37 3.09
C HIS A 321 18.60 -0.61 3.54
N THR A 322 19.07 0.35 2.72
CA THR A 322 20.30 1.13 2.99
C THR A 322 20.20 2.03 4.22
N LYS A 323 19.04 2.62 4.52
CA LYS A 323 18.83 3.42 5.74
C LYS A 323 18.70 2.59 7.02
N ASN A 324 18.14 1.38 6.94
CA ASN A 324 17.82 0.60 8.14
C ASN A 324 18.98 -0.26 8.64
N VAL A 325 19.97 -0.56 7.79
CA VAL A 325 21.19 -1.30 8.20
C VAL A 325 22.07 -0.46 9.15
N GLN A 326 22.00 0.87 9.11
CA GLN A 326 22.78 1.76 10.00
C GLN A 326 22.12 2.05 11.37
N CYS A 327 20.80 1.87 11.52
CA CYS A 327 20.11 2.19 12.79
C CYS A 327 19.97 1.00 13.76
N ALA A 328 20.28 -0.22 13.33
CA ALA A 328 20.03 -1.44 14.11
C ALA A 328 21.20 -1.88 15.02
N SER A 329 22.37 -1.24 14.95
CA SER A 329 23.60 -1.73 15.60
C SER A 329 23.68 -1.55 17.12
N ASN A 330 22.73 -0.86 17.76
CA ASN A 330 22.79 -0.51 19.19
C ASN A 330 21.56 -0.94 20.04
N MET A 331 20.64 -1.76 19.52
CA MET A 331 19.53 -2.26 20.35
C MET A 331 19.89 -3.58 21.05
N PRO A 332 19.49 -3.76 22.32
CA PRO A 332 19.67 -5.04 23.01
C PRO A 332 18.89 -6.12 22.26
N VAL A 333 19.61 -7.09 21.69
CA VAL A 333 19.00 -8.21 20.97
C VAL A 333 18.45 -9.21 21.98
N HIS A 334 17.14 -9.41 21.98
CA HIS A 334 16.49 -10.43 22.80
C HIS A 334 16.75 -11.82 22.21
N ASP A 335 16.69 -12.88 23.04
CA ASP A 335 17.10 -14.22 22.59
C ASP A 335 16.04 -14.86 21.70
N ARG A 336 14.78 -14.87 22.13
CA ARG A 336 13.70 -15.55 21.39
C ARG A 336 12.34 -14.87 21.52
N VAL A 337 11.60 -14.83 20.41
CA VAL A 337 10.15 -14.56 20.38
C VAL A 337 9.40 -15.82 19.95
N ILE A 338 8.23 -16.06 20.54
CA ILE A 338 7.30 -17.13 20.18
C ILE A 338 6.06 -16.51 19.56
N ILE A 339 5.71 -16.95 18.36
CA ILE A 339 4.51 -16.54 17.62
C ILE A 339 3.59 -17.76 17.52
N ILE A 340 2.35 -17.61 17.98
CA ILE A 340 1.35 -18.68 17.97
C ILE A 340 0.44 -18.44 16.76
N GLY A 341 0.51 -19.30 15.75
CA GLY A 341 -0.18 -19.14 14.47
C GLY A 341 0.74 -18.59 13.38
N GLY A 342 0.89 -19.34 12.29
CA GLY A 342 1.78 -19.07 11.16
C GLY A 342 1.05 -18.60 9.89
N SER A 343 -0.12 -18.00 10.05
CA SER A 343 -0.88 -17.31 8.99
C SER A 343 -0.23 -15.96 8.62
N ILE A 344 -0.86 -15.18 7.74
CA ILE A 344 -0.43 -13.85 7.29
C ILE A 344 0.01 -12.98 8.48
N GLY A 345 -0.81 -12.84 9.51
CA GLY A 345 -0.50 -12.03 10.69
C GLY A 345 0.77 -12.49 11.40
N GLY A 346 0.89 -13.79 11.68
CA GLY A 346 2.07 -14.36 12.33
C GLY A 346 3.35 -14.21 11.51
N MET A 347 3.26 -14.39 10.19
CA MET A 347 4.42 -14.21 9.29
C MET A 347 4.85 -12.74 9.16
N MET A 348 3.90 -11.80 9.11
CA MET A 348 4.22 -10.38 9.13
C MET A 348 4.92 -9.98 10.42
N VAL A 349 4.42 -10.48 11.57
CA VAL A 349 5.06 -10.27 12.87
C VAL A 349 6.46 -10.88 12.90
N ALA A 350 6.64 -12.10 12.41
CA ALA A 350 7.94 -12.76 12.34
C ALA A 350 8.94 -11.93 11.51
N ALA A 351 8.55 -11.48 10.32
CA ALA A 351 9.39 -10.65 9.45
C ALA A 351 9.73 -9.28 10.07
N CYS A 352 8.83 -8.70 10.87
CA CYS A 352 9.11 -7.47 11.59
C CYS A 352 10.08 -7.69 12.77
N LEU A 353 9.93 -8.80 13.49
CA LEU A 353 10.68 -9.09 14.71
C LEU A 353 12.04 -9.74 14.47
N SER A 354 12.33 -10.19 13.25
CA SER A 354 13.64 -10.75 12.86
C SER A 354 14.80 -9.77 13.04
N LYS A 355 14.52 -8.48 13.18
CA LYS A 355 15.55 -7.46 13.46
C LYS A 355 15.89 -7.32 14.95
N TYR A 356 15.05 -7.84 15.84
CA TYR A 356 15.13 -7.58 17.28
C TYR A 356 15.41 -8.84 18.12
N PHE A 357 15.13 -10.03 17.57
CA PHE A 357 15.27 -11.30 18.28
C PHE A 357 16.26 -12.21 17.56
N LYS A 358 17.13 -12.93 18.28
CA LYS A 358 18.06 -13.89 17.64
C LYS A 358 17.35 -15.10 17.05
N ARG A 359 16.20 -15.48 17.61
CA ARG A 359 15.39 -16.62 17.18
C ARG A 359 13.90 -16.27 17.18
N ILE A 360 13.19 -16.78 16.20
CA ILE A 360 11.73 -16.67 16.09
C ILE A 360 11.18 -18.09 16.02
N ALA A 361 10.36 -18.49 16.99
CA ALA A 361 9.64 -19.76 16.92
C ALA A 361 8.19 -19.50 16.51
N ILE A 362 7.73 -20.15 15.44
CA ILE A 362 6.34 -20.07 14.96
C ILE A 362 5.67 -21.42 15.21
N ILE A 363 4.67 -21.44 16.08
CA ILE A 363 3.87 -22.63 16.40
C ILE A 363 2.64 -22.62 15.50
N GLU A 364 2.50 -23.60 14.61
CA GLU A 364 1.40 -23.71 13.66
C GLU A 364 0.70 -25.07 13.81
N SER A 365 -0.62 -25.02 13.94
CA SER A 365 -1.45 -26.21 14.06
C SER A 365 -1.54 -26.98 12.76
N ASP A 366 -1.42 -26.31 11.62
CA ASP A 366 -1.45 -26.95 10.32
C ASP A 366 -0.09 -27.56 9.95
N ASN A 367 -0.12 -28.63 9.16
CA ASN A 367 1.10 -29.25 8.62
C ASN A 367 1.51 -28.54 7.33
N VAL A 368 1.91 -27.27 7.44
CA VAL A 368 2.04 -26.40 6.26
C VAL A 368 3.39 -26.55 5.55
N LEU A 369 4.35 -27.25 6.16
CA LEU A 369 5.64 -27.49 5.54
C LEU A 369 5.71 -28.79 4.72
N ASN A 370 4.63 -29.57 4.60
CA ASN A 370 4.67 -30.83 3.85
C ASN A 370 4.15 -30.73 2.39
N GLU A 371 4.94 -31.38 1.52
CA GLU A 371 4.87 -31.64 0.07
C GLU A 371 4.58 -30.48 -0.92
N THR A 372 3.56 -29.66 -0.71
CA THR A 372 3.10 -28.73 -1.77
C THR A 372 4.04 -27.52 -1.94
N LEU A 373 4.60 -27.03 -0.84
CA LEU A 373 5.56 -25.92 -0.81
C LEU A 373 6.95 -26.30 -1.34
N HIS A 374 7.41 -27.52 -1.05
CA HIS A 374 8.73 -28.00 -1.47
C HIS A 374 8.79 -28.43 -2.93
N LYS A 375 7.68 -28.90 -3.51
CA LYS A 375 7.61 -29.32 -4.93
C LYS A 375 7.43 -28.14 -5.90
N SER A 376 7.16 -26.93 -5.41
CA SER A 376 6.92 -25.75 -6.25
C SER A 376 8.24 -25.06 -6.63
N THR A 377 8.58 -25.05 -7.92
CA THR A 377 9.80 -24.41 -8.43
C THR A 377 9.73 -22.88 -8.30
N PRO A 378 10.88 -22.17 -8.22
CA PRO A 378 10.89 -20.70 -8.30
C PRO A 378 10.12 -20.14 -9.51
N ASP A 379 10.19 -20.80 -10.66
CA ASP A 379 9.51 -20.38 -11.89
C ASP A 379 7.98 -20.53 -11.79
N GLN A 380 7.49 -21.59 -11.17
CA GLN A 380 6.06 -21.75 -10.88
C GLN A 380 5.55 -20.61 -9.97
N ILE A 381 6.39 -20.12 -9.06
CA ILE A 381 6.08 -19.01 -8.14
C ILE A 381 6.19 -17.64 -8.84
N PHE A 382 7.12 -17.49 -9.78
CA PHE A 382 7.17 -16.31 -10.64
C PHE A 382 5.91 -16.22 -11.52
N ASP A 383 5.42 -17.35 -12.05
CA ASP A 383 4.15 -17.40 -12.79
C ASP A 383 2.94 -17.01 -11.88
N TYR A 384 2.95 -17.36 -10.59
CA TYR A 384 1.96 -16.86 -9.61
C TYR A 384 2.03 -15.33 -9.40
N ARG A 385 3.23 -14.73 -9.44
CA ARG A 385 3.41 -13.27 -9.35
C ARG A 385 3.01 -12.55 -10.65
N CYS A 386 3.08 -13.22 -11.80
CA CYS A 386 2.80 -12.65 -13.11
C CYS A 386 1.32 -12.71 -13.54
N ARG A 387 0.48 -13.52 -12.87
CA ARG A 387 -0.96 -13.68 -13.20
C ARG A 387 -1.90 -12.80 -12.37
N LEU A 388 -1.35 -11.88 -11.61
CA LEU A 388 -2.07 -10.79 -10.98
C LEU A 388 -2.61 -9.89 -12.10
N ALA A 389 -3.81 -10.19 -12.58
CA ALA A 389 -4.46 -9.37 -13.58
C ALA A 389 -4.57 -7.93 -13.07
N ASN A 390 -4.35 -6.95 -13.95
CA ASN A 390 -4.53 -5.54 -13.65
C ASN A 390 -5.90 -5.36 -12.95
N PRO A 391 -5.99 -4.70 -11.78
CA PRO A 391 -7.29 -4.36 -11.18
C PRO A 391 -8.18 -3.49 -12.09
N ALA A 392 -7.66 -2.99 -13.22
CA ALA A 392 -8.46 -2.41 -14.29
C ALA A 392 -9.25 -3.46 -15.12
N SER A 393 -8.76 -4.69 -15.26
CA SER A 393 -9.44 -5.78 -16.00
C SER A 393 -10.23 -6.73 -15.10
N ILE A 394 -9.85 -6.87 -13.83
CA ILE A 394 -10.74 -7.37 -12.77
C ILE A 394 -11.67 -6.20 -12.46
N GLY A 395 -12.80 -6.11 -13.15
CA GLY A 395 -13.74 -5.00 -12.97
C GLY A 395 -13.91 -4.61 -11.50
N ARG A 396 -14.14 -3.32 -11.25
CA ARG A 396 -14.53 -2.72 -9.96
C ARG A 396 -15.81 -3.34 -9.33
N SER A 397 -16.23 -4.51 -9.77
CA SER A 397 -17.39 -5.27 -9.37
C SER A 397 -17.03 -6.18 -8.20
N GLY A 398 -17.65 -5.89 -7.05
CA GLY A 398 -17.67 -6.82 -5.93
C GLY A 398 -17.84 -6.07 -4.63
N VAL A 399 -16.74 -5.89 -3.91
CA VAL A 399 -16.78 -5.38 -2.53
C VAL A 399 -16.96 -3.85 -2.46
N GLY A 400 -16.54 -3.11 -3.49
CA GLY A 400 -16.57 -1.65 -3.50
C GLY A 400 -17.87 -0.99 -3.97
N GLN A 401 -18.85 -1.76 -4.46
CA GLN A 401 -20.11 -1.18 -4.96
C GLN A 401 -21.14 -0.93 -3.85
N ILE A 402 -21.05 -1.59 -2.70
CA ILE A 402 -22.11 -1.51 -1.66
C ILE A 402 -21.68 -0.66 -0.46
N TYR A 403 -20.37 -0.53 -0.25
CA TYR A 403 -19.82 0.50 0.63
C TYR A 403 -18.79 1.30 -0.16
N GLN A 404 -19.22 2.42 -0.74
CA GLN A 404 -18.31 3.50 -1.10
C GLN A 404 -17.71 4.07 0.20
N ILE A 405 -16.78 3.33 0.82
CA ILE A 405 -15.88 3.87 1.84
C ILE A 405 -14.89 4.74 1.06
N HIS A 406 -15.24 6.01 0.88
CA HIS A 406 -14.48 7.01 0.11
C HIS A 406 -13.08 7.34 0.68
N VAL A 407 -12.64 6.66 1.74
CA VAL A 407 -11.40 6.96 2.49
C VAL A 407 -10.13 6.41 1.81
N LEU A 408 -10.21 5.72 0.66
CA LEU A 408 -9.10 4.92 0.13
C LEU A 408 -8.78 5.13 -1.35
N GLN A 409 -8.90 6.35 -1.87
CA GLN A 409 -8.32 6.68 -3.17
C GLN A 409 -6.78 6.60 -3.04
N ASN A 410 -6.13 5.79 -3.89
CA ASN A 410 -4.71 5.37 -3.86
C ASN A 410 -4.37 4.04 -3.14
N ILE A 411 -5.35 3.21 -2.76
CA ILE A 411 -5.05 1.80 -2.41
C ILE A 411 -5.29 0.93 -3.63
N GLU A 412 -4.21 0.45 -4.22
CA GLU A 412 -4.26 -0.68 -5.17
C GLU A 412 -4.55 -1.95 -4.36
N TRP A 413 -5.69 -2.57 -4.66
CA TRP A 413 -6.07 -3.84 -4.05
C TRP A 413 -5.49 -4.98 -4.86
N LEU A 414 -4.70 -5.81 -4.20
CA LEU A 414 -4.25 -7.05 -4.79
C LEU A 414 -5.25 -8.16 -4.47
N GLY A 415 -6.00 -8.61 -5.47
CA GLY A 415 -6.79 -9.83 -5.39
C GLY A 415 -5.86 -11.04 -5.46
N ILE A 416 -5.62 -11.70 -4.33
CA ILE A 416 -4.88 -12.96 -4.26
C ILE A 416 -5.61 -13.90 -3.31
N ASP A 417 -5.73 -15.17 -3.70
CA ASP A 417 -6.28 -16.15 -2.77
C ASP A 417 -5.33 -16.30 -1.56
N ARG A 418 -5.94 -16.48 -0.40
CA ARG A 418 -5.21 -16.51 0.87
C ARG A 418 -4.18 -17.64 0.93
N PHE A 419 -4.46 -18.79 0.32
CA PHE A 419 -3.58 -19.95 0.37
C PHE A 419 -2.29 -19.69 -0.41
N THR A 420 -2.40 -19.13 -1.62
CA THR A 420 -1.26 -18.73 -2.44
C THR A 420 -0.43 -17.66 -1.74
N LEU A 421 -1.09 -16.64 -1.17
CA LEU A 421 -0.39 -15.58 -0.43
C LEU A 421 0.37 -16.14 0.77
N GLU A 422 -0.29 -16.97 1.59
CA GLU A 422 0.36 -17.58 2.76
C GLU A 422 1.54 -18.46 2.33
N THR A 423 1.37 -19.26 1.28
CA THR A 423 2.43 -20.10 0.69
C THR A 423 3.64 -19.26 0.28
N ALA A 424 3.43 -18.18 -0.47
CA ALA A 424 4.49 -17.29 -0.90
C ALA A 424 5.21 -16.63 0.28
N MET A 425 4.45 -16.16 1.28
CA MET A 425 4.99 -15.55 2.50
C MET A 425 5.82 -16.54 3.33
N ARG A 426 5.37 -17.79 3.47
CA ARG A 426 6.11 -18.83 4.21
C ARG A 426 7.46 -19.09 3.55
N LYS A 427 7.46 -19.27 2.23
CA LYS A 427 8.71 -19.49 1.47
C LYS A 427 9.65 -18.31 1.60
N GLU A 428 9.16 -17.08 1.45
CA GLU A 428 9.97 -15.87 1.58
C GLU A 428 10.58 -15.76 2.98
N LEU A 429 9.79 -16.03 4.03
CA LEU A 429 10.28 -16.00 5.41
C LEU A 429 11.38 -17.05 5.65
N CYS A 430 11.21 -18.27 5.12
CA CYS A 430 12.23 -19.32 5.19
C CYS A 430 13.50 -18.96 4.41
N LEU A 431 13.38 -18.32 3.24
CA LEU A 431 14.54 -17.91 2.43
C LEU A 431 15.30 -16.75 3.07
N GLN A 432 14.58 -15.73 3.56
CA GLN A 432 15.21 -14.55 4.16
C GLN A 432 15.75 -14.80 5.57
N PHE A 433 15.07 -15.63 6.36
CA PHE A 433 15.33 -15.78 7.79
C PHE A 433 15.47 -17.25 8.24
N GLY A 434 15.83 -18.16 7.35
CA GLY A 434 15.87 -19.61 7.63
C GLY A 434 16.75 -20.00 8.82
N ASN A 435 17.88 -19.32 9.02
CA ASN A 435 18.77 -19.59 10.17
C ASN A 435 18.23 -19.04 11.51
N GLN A 436 17.18 -18.22 11.46
CA GLN A 436 16.60 -17.51 12.61
C GLN A 436 15.17 -17.98 12.93
N THR A 437 14.46 -18.53 11.96
CA THR A 437 13.05 -18.92 12.07
C THR A 437 12.92 -20.42 12.26
N GLU A 438 12.34 -20.83 13.39
CA GLU A 438 12.01 -22.20 13.73
C GLU A 438 10.50 -22.41 13.55
N TRP A 439 10.11 -23.29 12.64
CA TRP A 439 8.72 -23.65 12.42
C TRP A 439 8.37 -24.93 13.18
N ILE A 440 7.45 -24.83 14.14
CA ILE A 440 6.90 -25.94 14.90
C ILE A 440 5.50 -26.21 14.35
N THR A 441 5.44 -27.01 13.28
CA THR A 441 4.18 -27.32 12.58
C THR A 441 3.47 -28.53 13.17
N ASN A 442 2.21 -28.75 12.75
CA ASN A 442 1.36 -29.80 13.30
C ASN A 442 1.25 -29.72 14.84
N ALA A 443 1.33 -28.51 15.39
CA ALA A 443 1.47 -28.26 16.81
C ALA A 443 0.39 -27.31 17.31
N ARG A 444 -0.30 -27.70 18.38
CA ARG A 444 -1.31 -26.87 19.04
C ARG A 444 -0.78 -26.37 20.36
N LEU A 445 -0.97 -25.08 20.63
CA LEU A 445 -0.73 -24.55 21.96
C LEU A 445 -1.73 -25.13 22.95
N VAL A 446 -1.25 -25.49 24.14
CA VAL A 446 -2.05 -26.07 25.22
C VAL A 446 -2.19 -25.09 26.37
N GLU A 447 -1.09 -24.45 26.77
CA GLU A 447 -1.02 -23.63 28.00
C GLU A 447 0.03 -22.51 27.86
N LEU A 448 -0.12 -21.41 28.60
CA LEU A 448 0.95 -20.44 28.83
C LEU A 448 1.79 -20.83 30.04
N ILE A 449 3.11 -20.71 29.93
CA ILE A 449 4.03 -20.83 31.06
C ILE A 449 4.20 -19.43 31.64
N ALA A 450 3.57 -19.16 32.79
CA ALA A 450 3.49 -17.81 33.34
C ALA A 450 3.78 -17.76 34.85
N ASP A 451 4.39 -16.67 35.30
CA ASP A 451 4.51 -16.33 36.72
C ASP A 451 3.33 -15.43 37.11
N ARG A 452 2.37 -16.01 37.85
CA ARG A 452 1.18 -15.32 38.33
C ARG A 452 1.51 -14.19 39.31
N SER A 453 2.56 -14.35 40.12
CA SER A 453 2.95 -13.33 41.11
C SER A 453 3.56 -12.09 40.44
N ALA A 454 4.37 -12.31 39.40
CA ALA A 454 5.02 -11.25 38.64
C ALA A 454 4.16 -10.70 37.49
N ASN A 455 3.04 -11.37 37.17
CA ASN A 455 2.18 -11.12 36.01
C ASN A 455 2.98 -11.10 34.69
N VAL A 456 3.76 -12.16 34.46
CA VAL A 456 4.68 -12.29 33.30
C VAL A 456 4.46 -13.63 32.62
N VAL A 457 4.46 -13.65 31.29
CA VAL A 457 4.52 -14.88 30.50
C VAL A 457 5.97 -15.16 30.09
N HIS A 458 6.45 -16.37 30.35
CA HIS A 458 7.82 -16.83 30.08
C HIS A 458 7.92 -17.78 28.88
N GLY A 459 6.80 -18.32 28.44
CA GLY A 459 6.79 -19.31 27.37
C GLY A 459 5.41 -19.92 27.19
N THR A 460 5.40 -21.04 26.48
CA THR A 460 4.18 -21.76 26.15
C THR A 460 4.42 -23.25 26.16
N LYS A 461 3.37 -24.04 26.44
CA LYS A 461 3.35 -25.48 26.21
C LYS A 461 2.58 -25.78 24.94
N TYR A 462 3.14 -26.61 24.07
CA TYR A 462 2.48 -27.07 22.86
C TYR A 462 2.42 -28.59 22.82
N ARG A 463 1.53 -29.13 21.99
CA ARG A 463 1.38 -30.57 21.74
C ARG A 463 1.36 -30.80 20.23
N LEU A 464 2.20 -31.70 19.74
CA LEU A 464 2.13 -32.17 18.36
C LEU A 464 0.87 -33.00 18.17
N LYS A 465 0.14 -32.89 17.05
CA LYS A 465 -1.14 -33.60 16.87
C LYS A 465 -1.00 -35.13 16.99
N ASP A 466 0.16 -35.66 16.63
CA ASP A 466 0.45 -37.10 16.68
C ASP A 466 1.10 -37.55 18.00
N SER A 467 1.27 -36.63 18.96
CA SER A 467 1.84 -36.91 20.28
C SER A 467 0.84 -36.67 21.40
N SER A 468 0.82 -37.55 22.39
CA SER A 468 0.09 -37.33 23.64
C SER A 468 0.82 -36.38 24.60
N SER A 469 2.14 -36.25 24.47
CA SER A 469 2.96 -35.42 25.35
C SER A 469 2.99 -33.96 24.90
N SER A 470 2.95 -33.05 25.88
CA SER A 470 3.22 -31.64 25.66
C SER A 470 4.70 -31.33 25.86
N LEU A 471 5.20 -30.36 25.09
CA LEU A 471 6.56 -29.83 25.14
C LEU A 471 6.53 -28.36 25.54
N ASP A 472 7.52 -27.94 26.31
CA ASP A 472 7.69 -26.56 26.73
C ASP A 472 8.58 -25.80 25.74
N ILE A 473 8.25 -24.53 25.49
CA ILE A 473 9.12 -23.59 24.79
C ILE A 473 9.12 -22.24 25.49
N TYR A 474 10.31 -21.75 25.85
CA TYR A 474 10.51 -20.50 26.56
C TYR A 474 10.91 -19.38 25.59
N GLY A 475 10.47 -18.16 25.87
CA GLY A 475 10.74 -16.99 25.04
C GLY A 475 10.62 -15.70 25.84
N ASN A 476 11.30 -14.64 25.38
CA ASN A 476 11.23 -13.33 26.02
C ASN A 476 9.93 -12.60 25.68
N PHE A 477 9.27 -13.00 24.59
CA PHE A 477 8.05 -12.38 24.12
C PHE A 477 7.16 -13.41 23.42
N ILE A 478 5.86 -13.38 23.70
CA ILE A 478 4.87 -14.32 23.19
C ILE A 478 3.78 -13.50 22.49
N ILE A 479 3.47 -13.84 21.25
CA ILE A 479 2.46 -13.14 20.46
C ILE A 479 1.48 -14.17 19.93
N ASP A 480 0.20 -13.99 20.25
CA ASP A 480 -0.86 -14.77 19.65
C ASP A 480 -1.30 -14.17 18.31
N CYS A 481 -1.21 -14.97 17.26
CA CYS A 481 -1.59 -14.68 15.89
C CYS A 481 -2.53 -15.76 15.33
N THR A 482 -3.20 -16.52 16.19
CA THR A 482 -4.17 -17.58 15.81
C THR A 482 -5.49 -17.01 15.29
N GLY A 483 -5.64 -15.68 15.29
CA GLY A 483 -6.79 -14.97 14.74
C GLY A 483 -8.06 -15.28 15.54
N ARG A 484 -9.16 -15.52 14.83
CA ARG A 484 -10.46 -15.83 15.47
C ARG A 484 -10.36 -17.05 16.39
N ASN A 485 -9.58 -18.07 16.00
CA ASN A 485 -9.41 -19.34 16.74
C ASN A 485 -8.55 -19.28 17.99
N THR A 486 -8.22 -18.09 18.46
CA THR A 486 -7.49 -17.89 19.70
C THR A 486 -8.17 -18.51 20.90
N SER A 487 -7.38 -19.22 21.71
CA SER A 487 -7.75 -19.71 23.03
C SER A 487 -7.12 -18.85 24.14
N SER A 488 -6.69 -17.63 23.82
CA SER A 488 -5.94 -16.78 24.74
C SER A 488 -6.73 -16.32 25.94
N THR A 489 -8.04 -16.13 25.81
CA THR A 489 -8.91 -15.86 26.96
C THR A 489 -8.90 -17.03 27.96
N LYS A 490 -8.91 -18.27 27.45
CA LYS A 490 -8.78 -19.48 28.26
C LYS A 490 -7.40 -19.55 28.91
N TRP A 491 -6.33 -19.40 28.13
CA TRP A 491 -4.97 -19.51 28.67
C TRP A 491 -4.66 -18.42 29.71
N LEU A 492 -5.09 -17.18 29.49
CA LEU A 492 -4.92 -16.08 30.44
C LEU A 492 -5.69 -16.34 31.75
N LYS A 493 -6.90 -16.89 31.66
CA LYS A 493 -7.69 -17.27 32.83
C LYS A 493 -7.03 -18.40 33.60
N GLU A 494 -6.59 -19.45 32.93
CA GLU A 494 -5.99 -20.64 33.57
C GLU A 494 -4.62 -20.32 34.19
N SER A 495 -3.71 -19.72 33.40
CA SER A 495 -2.33 -19.46 33.84
C SER A 495 -2.22 -18.26 34.80
N LEU A 496 -3.02 -17.20 34.60
CA LEU A 496 -2.86 -15.93 35.32
C LEU A 496 -4.08 -15.49 36.13
N ASN A 497 -5.19 -16.24 36.11
CA ASN A 497 -6.48 -15.81 36.68
C ASN A 497 -6.98 -14.47 36.13
N LEU A 498 -6.66 -14.19 34.86
CA LEU A 498 -7.07 -12.98 34.16
C LEU A 498 -8.30 -13.27 33.31
N ILE A 499 -9.40 -12.59 33.62
CA ILE A 499 -10.65 -12.66 32.86
C ILE A 499 -10.67 -11.49 31.88
N VAL A 500 -10.53 -11.78 30.60
CA VAL A 500 -10.68 -10.78 29.53
C VAL A 500 -12.18 -10.61 29.25
N PRO A 501 -12.77 -9.42 29.46
CA PRO A 501 -14.16 -9.18 29.09
C PRO A 501 -14.34 -9.45 27.60
N THR A 502 -15.35 -10.26 27.28
CA THR A 502 -15.59 -10.76 25.93
C THR A 502 -17.06 -10.63 25.61
N VAL A 503 -17.38 -10.13 24.41
CA VAL A 503 -18.75 -10.09 23.89
C VAL A 503 -18.79 -10.95 22.63
N GLN A 504 -19.73 -11.89 22.61
CA GLN A 504 -20.02 -12.70 21.43
C GLN A 504 -20.74 -11.83 20.40
N MET A 505 -20.17 -11.78 19.21
CA MET A 505 -20.72 -11.06 18.06
C MET A 505 -21.16 -12.09 17.02
N HIS A 506 -22.44 -12.09 16.69
CA HIS A 506 -22.98 -12.93 15.64
C HIS A 506 -22.85 -12.23 14.30
N PHE A 507 -22.04 -12.79 13.40
CA PHE A 507 -21.84 -12.21 12.07
C PHE A 507 -22.68 -12.90 10.99
N GLY A 508 -23.23 -14.08 11.28
CA GLY A 508 -23.98 -14.84 10.28
C GLY A 508 -23.15 -15.18 9.04
N CYS A 509 -21.82 -15.19 9.18
CA CYS A 509 -20.87 -15.43 8.10
C CYS A 509 -20.19 -16.79 8.30
N GLY A 510 -19.97 -17.49 7.21
CA GLY A 510 -19.07 -18.63 7.13
C GLY A 510 -19.10 -19.20 5.73
N TYR A 511 -18.13 -20.07 5.45
CA TYR A 511 -17.95 -20.62 4.13
C TYR A 511 -17.18 -21.93 4.18
N VAL A 512 -17.31 -22.75 3.15
CA VAL A 512 -16.48 -23.93 2.91
C VAL A 512 -15.51 -23.60 1.78
N THR A 513 -14.22 -23.84 2.00
CA THR A 513 -13.19 -23.68 0.95
C THR A 513 -12.61 -25.01 0.53
N PHE A 514 -12.27 -25.12 -0.76
CA PHE A 514 -11.48 -26.22 -1.29
C PHE A 514 -10.76 -25.79 -2.57
N VAL A 515 -9.90 -26.68 -3.05
CA VAL A 515 -9.21 -26.55 -4.33
C VAL A 515 -9.75 -27.62 -5.27
N GLY A 516 -10.08 -27.23 -6.50
CA GLY A 516 -10.59 -28.14 -7.52
C GLY A 516 -10.09 -27.83 -8.93
N GLU A 517 -9.92 -28.87 -9.74
CA GLU A 517 -9.61 -28.74 -11.17
C GLU A 517 -10.91 -28.55 -11.95
N ARG A 518 -11.00 -27.48 -12.76
CA ARG A 518 -12.19 -27.19 -13.56
C ARG A 518 -12.17 -27.93 -14.89
N PHE A 519 -13.30 -28.53 -15.25
CA PHE A 519 -13.54 -29.13 -16.56
C PHE A 519 -14.60 -28.33 -17.33
N LYS A 520 -14.61 -28.51 -18.65
CA LYS A 520 -15.62 -27.92 -19.54
C LYS A 520 -17.02 -28.25 -19.04
N THR A 521 -17.84 -27.22 -18.88
CA THR A 521 -19.25 -27.34 -18.50
C THR A 521 -20.15 -27.62 -19.70
N GLY A 522 -19.63 -27.39 -20.91
CA GLY A 522 -20.44 -27.35 -22.14
C GLY A 522 -21.08 -25.99 -22.40
N ASP A 523 -20.96 -25.06 -21.46
CA ASP A 523 -21.35 -23.66 -21.61
C ASP A 523 -20.09 -22.81 -21.79
N SER A 524 -19.88 -22.32 -23.02
CA SER A 524 -18.72 -21.50 -23.35
C SER A 524 -18.60 -20.24 -22.50
N SER A 525 -19.73 -19.69 -22.01
CA SER A 525 -19.74 -18.48 -21.18
C SER A 525 -19.27 -18.74 -19.75
N LEU A 526 -19.48 -19.95 -19.21
CA LEU A 526 -18.98 -20.36 -17.90
C LEU A 526 -17.53 -20.83 -17.97
N ASP A 527 -17.18 -21.52 -19.05
CA ASP A 527 -15.84 -22.03 -19.30
C ASP A 527 -14.83 -20.89 -19.55
N SER A 528 -15.27 -19.78 -20.14
CA SER A 528 -14.42 -18.60 -20.40
C SER A 528 -14.22 -17.69 -19.19
N LYS A 529 -14.96 -17.88 -18.08
CA LYS A 529 -14.87 -17.01 -16.89
C LYS A 529 -13.76 -17.53 -15.96
N PRO A 530 -12.60 -16.84 -15.86
CA PRO A 530 -11.52 -17.28 -14.98
C PRO A 530 -11.89 -17.12 -13.50
N ILE A 531 -12.62 -16.05 -13.18
CA ILE A 531 -13.13 -15.72 -11.84
C ILE A 531 -14.65 -15.71 -11.91
N TYR A 532 -15.30 -16.33 -10.92
CA TYR A 532 -16.75 -16.24 -10.75
C TYR A 532 -17.03 -15.83 -9.30
N PHE A 533 -17.86 -14.81 -9.12
CA PHE A 533 -18.19 -14.29 -7.80
C PHE A 533 -19.63 -13.79 -7.78
N SER A 534 -20.40 -14.21 -6.78
CA SER A 534 -21.59 -13.46 -6.37
C SER A 534 -21.33 -12.83 -5.00
N ASN A 535 -21.66 -11.55 -4.89
CA ASN A 535 -21.54 -10.81 -3.65
C ASN A 535 -22.49 -11.38 -2.61
N ALA A 536 -21.95 -11.87 -1.50
CA ALA A 536 -22.69 -11.99 -0.26
C ALA A 536 -22.95 -10.57 0.29
N ASN A 537 -24.11 -10.00 0.00
CA ASN A 537 -24.56 -8.74 0.59
C ASN A 537 -25.04 -8.99 2.02
N VAL A 538 -24.11 -9.03 2.98
CA VAL A 538 -24.48 -9.09 4.40
C VAL A 538 -25.15 -7.76 4.80
N PRO A 539 -26.26 -7.77 5.58
CA PRO A 539 -26.92 -8.94 6.15
C PRO A 539 -27.99 -9.61 5.26
N ASP A 540 -28.54 -8.90 4.28
CA ASP A 540 -29.82 -9.26 3.65
C ASP A 540 -29.72 -10.29 2.50
N ASN A 541 -28.52 -10.64 2.06
CA ASN A 541 -28.29 -11.62 0.99
C ASN A 541 -26.87 -12.21 1.06
N ASN A 542 -26.58 -13.08 2.03
CA ASN A 542 -25.27 -13.75 2.16
C ASN A 542 -25.00 -14.84 1.10
N THR A 543 -25.81 -14.92 0.04
CA THR A 543 -25.59 -15.88 -1.05
C THR A 543 -24.31 -15.57 -1.80
N GLY A 544 -23.37 -16.51 -1.77
CA GLY A 544 -22.44 -16.55 -2.87
C GLY A 544 -21.37 -17.60 -2.84
N CYS A 545 -20.80 -17.80 -4.02
CA CYS A 545 -19.64 -18.62 -4.21
C CYS A 545 -18.56 -17.78 -4.91
N TYR A 546 -17.32 -17.95 -4.46
CA TYR A 546 -16.14 -17.31 -5.00
C TYR A 546 -15.25 -18.37 -5.61
N ILE A 547 -14.95 -18.24 -6.90
CA ILE A 547 -14.10 -19.13 -7.67
C ILE A 547 -12.97 -18.27 -8.22
N SER A 548 -11.73 -18.60 -7.82
CA SER A 548 -10.53 -17.90 -8.28
C SER A 548 -9.54 -18.90 -8.87
N PRO A 549 -8.96 -18.60 -10.05
CA PRO A 549 -7.94 -19.46 -10.61
C PRO A 549 -6.69 -19.32 -9.75
N VAL A 550 -6.08 -20.47 -9.44
CA VAL A 550 -4.82 -20.57 -8.69
C VAL A 550 -3.68 -20.77 -9.68
N ARG A 551 -3.78 -21.79 -10.53
CA ARG A 551 -2.74 -22.10 -11.53
C ARG A 551 -3.29 -22.80 -12.75
N THR A 552 -2.55 -22.71 -13.85
CA THR A 552 -2.77 -23.60 -15.00
C THR A 552 -2.06 -24.93 -14.80
N LEU A 553 -2.73 -26.01 -15.17
CA LEU A 553 -2.22 -27.38 -15.18
C LEU A 553 -2.05 -27.82 -16.63
N LYS A 554 -0.96 -28.54 -16.91
CA LYS A 554 -0.89 -29.38 -18.10
C LYS A 554 -1.69 -30.64 -17.81
N SER A 555 -2.97 -30.64 -18.18
CA SER A 555 -3.80 -31.83 -18.10
C SER A 555 -3.69 -32.63 -19.40
N THR A 556 -3.66 -33.95 -19.30
CA THR A 556 -3.76 -34.85 -20.47
C THR A 556 -5.22 -35.08 -20.88
N ASP A 557 -6.18 -34.60 -20.07
CA ASP A 557 -7.59 -34.70 -20.37
C ASP A 557 -8.03 -33.50 -21.22
N GLU A 558 -8.52 -33.77 -22.43
CA GLU A 558 -8.99 -32.75 -23.38
C GLU A 558 -10.23 -31.97 -22.88
N ASN A 559 -10.93 -32.50 -21.88
CA ASN A 559 -12.06 -31.84 -21.23
C ASN A 559 -11.65 -30.98 -20.04
N SER A 560 -10.42 -31.13 -19.53
CA SER A 560 -9.92 -30.24 -18.50
C SER A 560 -9.74 -28.83 -19.08
N LEU A 561 -10.13 -27.81 -18.33
CA LEU A 561 -9.76 -26.43 -18.66
C LEU A 561 -8.28 -26.17 -18.32
N GLY A 562 -7.62 -27.13 -17.67
CA GLY A 562 -6.26 -26.98 -17.18
C GLY A 562 -6.19 -25.88 -16.12
N ILE A 563 -7.24 -25.63 -15.34
CA ILE A 563 -7.27 -24.58 -14.32
C ILE A 563 -7.55 -25.21 -12.97
N LEU A 564 -6.60 -25.09 -12.05
CA LEU A 564 -6.83 -25.34 -10.63
C LEU A 564 -7.40 -24.07 -10.01
N SER A 565 -8.54 -24.17 -9.32
CA SER A 565 -9.22 -23.02 -8.71
C SER A 565 -9.40 -23.22 -7.21
N THR A 566 -9.30 -22.14 -6.46
CA THR A 566 -9.80 -22.05 -5.09
C THR A 566 -11.26 -21.68 -5.16
N ILE A 567 -12.10 -22.47 -4.50
CA ILE A 567 -13.54 -22.30 -4.46
C ILE A 567 -13.94 -22.09 -3.01
N ALA A 568 -14.72 -21.04 -2.75
CA ALA A 568 -15.32 -20.75 -1.45
C ALA A 568 -16.83 -20.62 -1.61
N VAL A 569 -17.59 -21.51 -0.96
CA VAL A 569 -19.06 -21.49 -0.93
C VAL A 569 -19.48 -20.85 0.38
N ASN A 570 -20.19 -19.72 0.35
CA ASN A 570 -20.63 -19.00 1.55
C ASN A 570 -21.98 -19.54 2.06
N CYS A 571 -22.22 -19.33 3.35
CA CYS A 571 -23.50 -19.61 4.01
C CYS A 571 -24.64 -18.79 3.40
N VAL A 572 -25.85 -19.37 3.37
CA VAL A 572 -27.07 -18.73 2.86
C VAL A 572 -28.09 -18.70 3.99
N ASN A 573 -28.64 -17.53 4.32
CA ASN A 573 -29.60 -17.35 5.41
C ASN A 573 -29.16 -17.96 6.76
N ALA A 574 -27.84 -17.90 7.04
CA ALA A 574 -27.19 -18.51 8.20
C ALA A 574 -27.15 -20.07 8.19
N GLU A 575 -27.60 -20.70 7.11
CA GLU A 575 -27.34 -22.11 6.84
C GLU A 575 -25.94 -22.28 6.27
N TYR A 576 -25.17 -23.19 6.87
CA TYR A 576 -23.79 -23.43 6.51
C TYR A 576 -23.70 -24.48 5.40
N PRO A 577 -22.83 -24.30 4.40
CA PRO A 577 -22.59 -25.35 3.42
C PRO A 577 -22.00 -26.57 4.13
N PRO A 578 -22.42 -27.79 3.78
CA PRO A 578 -21.87 -29.00 4.37
C PRO A 578 -20.41 -29.19 3.95
N ASN A 579 -19.62 -29.79 4.82
CA ASN A 579 -18.19 -30.02 4.64
C ASN A 579 -17.78 -31.49 4.85
N ASP A 580 -18.76 -32.39 4.97
CA ASP A 580 -18.57 -33.81 5.22
C ASP A 580 -18.34 -34.61 3.93
N SER A 581 -18.98 -34.22 2.82
CA SER A 581 -18.74 -34.77 1.48
C SER A 581 -18.92 -33.73 0.38
N TYR A 582 -18.33 -33.99 -0.79
CA TYR A 582 -18.47 -33.10 -1.94
C TYR A 582 -19.88 -33.17 -2.53
N GLU A 583 -20.47 -34.35 -2.52
CA GLU A 583 -21.82 -34.63 -2.99
C GLU A 583 -22.86 -33.83 -2.18
N ASN A 584 -22.75 -33.84 -0.85
CA ASN A 584 -23.63 -33.04 0.00
C ASN A 584 -23.47 -31.53 -0.28
N LEU A 585 -22.23 -31.08 -0.54
CA LEU A 585 -21.98 -29.69 -0.90
C LEU A 585 -22.62 -29.33 -2.25
N LEU A 586 -22.58 -30.23 -3.24
CA LEU A 586 -23.22 -30.03 -4.54
C LEU A 586 -24.75 -29.93 -4.41
N ASP A 587 -25.36 -30.82 -3.63
CA ASP A 587 -26.80 -30.80 -3.34
C ASP A 587 -27.19 -29.49 -2.63
N TRP A 588 -26.41 -29.08 -1.63
CA TRP A 588 -26.63 -27.81 -0.95
C TRP A 588 -26.51 -26.61 -1.89
N VAL A 589 -25.48 -26.56 -2.75
CA VAL A 589 -25.29 -25.48 -3.72
C VAL A 589 -26.45 -25.41 -4.73
N LYS A 590 -26.96 -26.56 -5.16
CA LYS A 590 -28.12 -26.66 -6.06
C LYS A 590 -29.40 -26.10 -5.44
N GLU A 591 -29.58 -26.25 -4.13
CA GLU A 591 -30.74 -25.74 -3.41
C GLU A 591 -30.63 -24.23 -3.09
N HIS A 592 -29.41 -23.73 -2.86
CA HIS A 592 -29.21 -22.42 -2.24
C HIS A 592 -28.59 -21.35 -3.15
N LEU A 593 -27.93 -21.71 -4.25
CA LEU A 593 -27.21 -20.78 -5.12
C LEU A 593 -27.71 -20.84 -6.57
N ASP A 594 -27.29 -19.85 -7.37
CA ASP A 594 -27.59 -19.81 -8.80
C ASP A 594 -27.11 -21.07 -9.53
N ARG A 595 -27.90 -21.51 -10.52
CA ARG A 595 -27.65 -22.72 -11.32
C ARG A 595 -26.23 -22.78 -11.91
N ASP A 596 -25.66 -21.64 -12.28
CA ASP A 596 -24.30 -21.53 -12.81
C ASP A 596 -23.27 -22.16 -11.84
N PHE A 597 -23.42 -21.94 -10.54
CA PHE A 597 -22.51 -22.52 -9.55
C PHE A 597 -22.64 -24.04 -9.51
N THR A 598 -23.86 -24.58 -9.51
CA THR A 598 -24.07 -26.04 -9.60
C THR A 598 -23.43 -26.62 -10.84
N VAL A 599 -23.54 -25.95 -12.00
CA VAL A 599 -22.94 -26.40 -13.26
C VAL A 599 -21.41 -26.40 -13.17
N ILE A 600 -20.81 -25.32 -12.67
CA ILE A 600 -19.35 -25.23 -12.52
C ILE A 600 -18.83 -26.27 -11.50
N LEU A 601 -19.51 -26.44 -10.36
CA LEU A 601 -19.06 -27.39 -9.34
C LEU A 601 -19.25 -28.85 -9.79
N ASN A 602 -20.33 -29.18 -10.51
CA ASN A 602 -20.48 -30.51 -11.10
C ASN A 602 -19.37 -30.85 -12.11
N SER A 603 -18.82 -29.86 -12.82
CA SER A 603 -17.66 -30.04 -13.69
C SER A 603 -16.32 -29.91 -12.97
N THR A 604 -16.30 -29.75 -11.64
CA THR A 604 -15.07 -29.57 -10.88
C THR A 604 -14.65 -30.87 -10.21
N LYS A 605 -13.40 -31.29 -10.43
CA LYS A 605 -12.78 -32.39 -9.71
C LYS A 605 -12.15 -31.87 -8.42
N LEU A 606 -12.65 -32.33 -7.28
CA LEU A 606 -12.10 -32.00 -5.97
C LEU A 606 -10.63 -32.46 -5.86
N CYS A 607 -9.73 -31.55 -5.48
CA CYS A 607 -8.29 -31.79 -5.33
C CYS A 607 -7.78 -31.59 -3.90
N SER A 608 -8.60 -31.05 -2.99
CA SER A 608 -8.30 -30.91 -1.57
C SER A 608 -9.49 -31.30 -0.70
N PRO A 609 -9.30 -31.54 0.60
CA PRO A 609 -10.41 -31.64 1.53
C PRO A 609 -11.28 -30.38 1.53
N LEU A 610 -12.54 -30.54 1.92
CA LEU A 610 -13.44 -29.42 2.24
C LEU A 610 -13.06 -28.83 3.60
N VAL A 611 -12.70 -27.56 3.62
CA VAL A 611 -12.31 -26.86 4.85
C VAL A 611 -13.42 -25.90 5.23
N SER A 612 -14.14 -26.22 6.30
CA SER A 612 -15.18 -25.38 6.88
C SER A 612 -14.59 -24.24 7.68
N HIS A 613 -15.05 -23.02 7.40
CA HIS A 613 -14.81 -21.81 8.19
C HIS A 613 -16.10 -21.43 8.90
N HIS A 614 -16.56 -22.30 9.80
CA HIS A 614 -17.79 -22.10 10.55
C HIS A 614 -17.52 -21.26 11.79
N ARG A 615 -17.81 -19.95 11.70
CA ARG A 615 -17.90 -19.09 12.88
C ARG A 615 -19.06 -18.12 12.75
N ALA A 616 -20.24 -18.62 13.15
CA ALA A 616 -21.39 -17.76 13.43
C ALA A 616 -21.03 -16.64 14.42
N ILE A 617 -20.07 -16.93 15.31
CA ILE A 617 -19.71 -16.10 16.46
C ILE A 617 -18.23 -15.73 16.40
N ASP A 618 -17.93 -14.45 16.52
CA ASP A 618 -16.60 -13.97 16.91
C ASP A 618 -16.64 -13.39 18.32
N ASP A 619 -15.53 -13.48 19.02
CA ASP A 619 -15.39 -12.97 20.36
C ASP A 619 -14.68 -11.62 20.32
N ARG A 620 -15.41 -10.52 20.52
CA ARG A 620 -14.78 -9.21 20.76
C ARG A 620 -14.16 -9.22 22.13
N LYS A 621 -12.84 -9.14 22.18
CA LYS A 621 -12.06 -9.13 23.42
C LYS A 621 -11.67 -7.71 23.78
N TYR A 622 -12.06 -7.25 24.95
CA TYR A 622 -11.77 -5.90 25.43
C TYR A 622 -10.48 -5.90 26.25
N VAL A 623 -9.35 -6.23 25.62
CA VAL A 623 -8.04 -6.35 26.28
C VAL A 623 -7.60 -5.03 26.93
N GLU A 624 -8.04 -3.90 26.37
CA GLU A 624 -7.79 -2.55 26.86
C GLU A 624 -8.38 -2.32 28.26
N SER A 625 -9.48 -3.01 28.60
CA SER A 625 -10.13 -2.88 29.91
C SER A 625 -9.26 -3.43 31.06
N LEU A 626 -8.28 -4.28 30.74
CA LEU A 626 -7.37 -4.84 31.73
C LEU A 626 -6.27 -3.85 32.14
N GLY A 627 -5.93 -2.89 31.29
CA GLY A 627 -4.91 -1.87 31.56
C GLY A 627 -3.61 -2.47 32.10
N LYS A 628 -3.20 -2.04 33.30
CA LYS A 628 -1.97 -2.52 33.97
C LYS A 628 -2.02 -3.99 34.42
N LYS A 629 -3.19 -4.63 34.41
CA LYS A 629 -3.33 -6.07 34.72
C LYS A 629 -2.92 -6.95 33.52
N TRP A 630 -2.76 -6.38 32.33
CA TRP A 630 -2.27 -7.14 31.19
C TRP A 630 -0.87 -7.71 31.47
N PRO A 631 -0.61 -9.00 31.20
CA PRO A 631 0.67 -9.59 31.54
C PRO A 631 1.80 -9.00 30.70
N ARG A 632 2.96 -8.91 31.33
CA ARG A 632 4.20 -8.59 30.62
C ARG A 632 4.56 -9.74 29.69
N ASN A 633 5.22 -9.39 28.60
CA ASN A 633 5.76 -10.28 27.58
C ASN A 633 4.72 -11.05 26.74
N TYR A 634 3.47 -10.61 26.71
CA TYR A 634 2.40 -11.26 25.97
C TYR A 634 1.57 -10.24 25.17
N ILE A 635 1.26 -10.56 23.91
CA ILE A 635 0.33 -9.80 23.06
C ILE A 635 -0.72 -10.74 22.47
N LEU A 636 -1.95 -10.22 22.35
CA LEU A 636 -3.08 -10.83 21.68
C LEU A 636 -3.45 -10.05 20.41
#